data_AF-A0A938IKK8-F1
#
_entry.id   AF-A0A938IKK8-F1
#
_cell.length_a   1.000
_cell.length_b   1.000
_cell.length_c   1.000
_cell.angle_alpha   90.00
_cell.angle_beta   90.00
_cell.angle_gamma   90.00
#
_symmetry.space_group_name_H-M   'P 1'
#
loop_
_entity.id
_entity.type
_entity.pdbx_description
1 polymer ?
#
loop_
_entity_poly.entity_id
_entity_poly.type
_entity_poly.pdbx_seq_one_letter_code
_entity_poly.pdbx_strand_id
1 'polypeptide(L)'
;MDRGLAMRRLWWKETRQLVPLAAMLVVLAAVLHLVAALAGDRLFRSESSQSIAMIAMLGMPGLFAVGAGTLLVGQEWDVRTMGWLAGLPVTGREIVKAKLAVGLAGLVVIWAVVGVYLVGAWTMGVVDTEFWHDALRAWPAHTVFLLFAATALAWRLKSSLLSLLAVVPTALLPLALVTLAMRVAPQARWSNGRDTTNVWLLAAQSVCALAAFGLAWRWGHRAFLPARTAESRQSYGADRRPSRAVWNAVPIPSPYSALFRQFAVQSRVPLAAVSGLFLVGVLVDAAVGFVGAGAAIRMVASAWLGVLVFQGDTVGRRIAFLADRGIEPRRVWSSRIAVPFVILGLLVCAALAATVPGTSWLRETRFASVRMFGSLMALAELAAFVVGQWAGQCIPSPVIALIAGPILAMAAIGFSVAAQFSLGTPWWLAAIVYLAPILATRCLTRGWMDRRFGASYWVQQSLFVSVFLILPVIPFLNAVVREPSMAGSIAREIEGVVRQFGSEAATRPSVELVLRKGVATEDTSDGSATDGAMTMNADPVAAGVTRRDSSADSASVNRVHPLPSEDPIGAELARIAEQLKSTTGPINAAGYRVTRFVWHVAIVSRAHLAANGGPVDVSAASARHYGQSIALMTELAQRLRLSPRLVEQDSADLIEIHLLFELRLSGARERIGAEQYASSVALLADTASRNAARRRAVALSWHAFQSVPPRANAPTDLGGYSIAAAPGGGLTHGVLLRRRAGMAIADLWALLGDGSESGSVERRRRINVLCGTYDVDAFEPELRVGKDAGGPDPAVGYLITRWEQPGVARHWFGNWEREAAELGGHADSP
;
A
#
# COMPACT_ATOMS: atom_id res chain seq x y z
N MET A 1 22.35 37.63 -44.20
CA MET A 1 22.01 37.38 -42.78
C MET A 1 23.13 36.53 -42.20
N ASP A 2 23.68 36.90 -41.05
CA ASP A 2 24.77 36.15 -40.40
C ASP A 2 24.32 34.72 -40.06
N ARG A 3 25.08 33.73 -40.56
CA ARG A 3 24.84 32.29 -40.34
C ARG A 3 24.86 31.95 -38.85
N GLY A 4 25.72 32.60 -38.07
CA GLY A 4 25.79 32.43 -36.62
C GLY A 4 24.49 32.83 -35.92
N LEU A 5 23.94 34.00 -36.29
CA LEU A 5 22.66 34.48 -35.77
C LEU A 5 21.49 33.56 -36.15
N ALA A 6 21.47 33.07 -37.40
CA ALA A 6 20.45 32.13 -37.86
C ALA A 6 20.50 30.82 -37.07
N MET A 7 21.70 30.28 -36.84
CA MET A 7 21.89 29.07 -36.03
C MET A 7 21.43 29.27 -34.59
N ARG A 8 21.82 30.38 -33.95
CA ARG A 8 21.41 30.68 -32.56
C ARG A 8 19.88 30.75 -32.41
N ARG A 9 19.20 31.40 -33.37
CA ARG A 9 17.74 31.49 -33.39
C ARG A 9 17.08 30.13 -33.62
N LEU A 10 17.65 29.29 -34.49
CA LEU A 10 17.18 27.92 -34.71
C LEU A 10 17.28 27.11 -33.42
N TRP A 11 18.44 27.09 -32.77
CA TRP A 11 18.63 26.39 -31.49
C TRP A 11 17.62 26.85 -30.43
N TRP A 12 17.48 28.16 -30.23
CA TRP A 12 16.51 28.71 -29.27
C TRP A 12 15.07 28.26 -29.56
N LYS A 13 14.66 28.28 -30.83
CA LYS A 13 13.34 27.82 -31.26
C LYS A 13 13.11 26.34 -30.93
N GLU A 14 14.06 25.47 -31.31
CA GLU A 14 13.95 24.02 -31.07
C GLU A 14 13.93 23.72 -29.56
N THR A 15 14.76 24.41 -28.76
CA THR A 15 14.76 24.28 -27.30
C THR A 15 13.40 24.69 -26.72
N ARG A 16 12.85 25.83 -27.14
CA ARG A 16 11.54 26.32 -26.67
C ARG A 16 10.42 25.33 -26.99
N GLN A 17 10.53 24.55 -28.08
CA GLN A 17 9.56 23.52 -28.43
C GLN A 17 9.57 22.33 -27.46
N LEU A 18 10.72 22.00 -26.86
CA LEU A 18 10.85 20.89 -25.90
C LEU A 18 10.48 21.26 -24.47
N VAL A 19 10.53 22.54 -24.09
CA VAL A 19 10.25 23.00 -22.72
C VAL A 19 8.89 22.50 -22.20
N PRO A 20 7.77 22.59 -22.95
CA PRO A 20 6.49 22.08 -22.46
C PRO A 20 6.48 20.57 -22.22
N LEU A 21 7.21 19.79 -23.02
CA LEU A 21 7.35 18.34 -22.83
C LEU A 21 8.11 18.05 -21.54
N ALA A 22 9.26 18.70 -21.32
CA ALA A 22 10.07 18.53 -20.13
C ALA A 22 9.29 18.92 -18.85
N ALA A 23 8.63 20.08 -18.86
CA ALA A 23 7.84 20.55 -17.73
C ALA A 23 6.67 19.60 -17.42
N MET A 24 5.96 19.13 -18.44
CA MET A 24 4.87 18.16 -18.28
C MET A 24 5.36 16.86 -17.65
N LEU A 25 6.50 16.32 -18.09
CA LEU A 25 7.06 15.08 -17.52
C LEU A 25 7.41 15.23 -16.04
N VAL A 26 8.01 16.34 -15.63
CA VAL A 26 8.32 16.64 -14.23
C VAL A 26 7.04 16.69 -13.38
N VAL A 27 6.00 17.37 -13.87
CA VAL A 27 4.69 17.45 -13.18
C VAL A 27 4.06 16.06 -13.06
N LEU A 28 4.05 15.28 -14.14
CA LEU A 28 3.47 13.93 -14.11
C LEU A 28 4.21 12.98 -13.18
N ALA A 29 5.54 13.07 -13.14
CA ALA A 29 6.35 12.31 -12.20
C ALA A 29 6.04 12.70 -10.74
N ALA A 30 5.91 13.99 -10.44
CA ALA A 30 5.48 14.45 -9.12
C ALA A 30 4.08 13.93 -8.75
N VAL A 31 3.14 13.92 -9.70
CA VAL A 31 1.78 13.38 -9.49
C VAL A 31 1.82 11.88 -9.23
N LEU A 32 2.57 11.09 -10.01
CA LEU A 32 2.70 9.65 -9.78
C LEU A 32 3.36 9.36 -8.42
N HIS A 33 4.35 10.15 -8.03
CA HIS A 33 4.98 10.02 -6.71
C HIS A 33 3.99 10.35 -5.58
N LEU A 34 3.19 11.40 -5.73
CA LEU A 34 2.12 11.74 -4.78
C LEU A 34 1.09 10.60 -4.67
N VAL A 35 0.67 10.02 -5.79
CA VAL A 35 -0.27 8.88 -5.81
C VAL A 35 0.34 7.66 -5.12
N ALA A 36 1.62 7.35 -5.38
CA ALA A 36 2.34 6.28 -4.69
C ALA A 36 2.41 6.53 -3.18
N ALA A 37 2.69 7.77 -2.76
CA ALA A 37 2.71 8.15 -1.35
C ALA A 37 1.32 8.03 -0.69
N LEU A 38 0.24 8.42 -1.38
CA LEU A 38 -1.13 8.33 -0.87
C LEU A 38 -1.65 6.88 -0.78
N ALA A 39 -1.20 6.01 -1.66
CA ALA A 39 -1.55 4.60 -1.61
C ALA A 39 -0.97 3.88 -0.39
N GLY A 40 0.06 4.45 0.24
CA GLY A 40 0.63 4.01 1.50
C GLY A 40 1.39 2.69 1.42
N ASP A 41 2.14 2.38 2.48
CA ASP A 41 3.07 1.24 2.48
C ASP A 41 2.39 -0.13 2.35
N ARG A 42 1.07 -0.33 2.46
CA ARG A 42 0.48 -1.68 2.52
C ARG A 42 0.13 -2.31 1.17
N LEU A 43 -0.46 -1.55 0.25
CA LEU A 43 -0.64 -1.98 -1.15
C LEU A 43 0.69 -2.29 -1.85
N PHE A 44 1.76 -1.78 -1.24
CA PHE A 44 2.99 -1.43 -1.87
C PHE A 44 4.21 -1.84 -1.01
N ARG A 45 4.04 -2.60 0.07
CA ARG A 45 5.18 -3.08 0.88
C ARG A 45 5.95 -4.22 0.24
N SER A 46 5.38 -4.86 -0.77
CA SER A 46 6.19 -5.71 -1.62
C SER A 46 7.18 -4.84 -2.38
N GLU A 47 8.38 -5.37 -2.66
CA GLU A 47 9.44 -4.76 -3.48
C GLU A 47 8.91 -4.07 -4.78
N SER A 48 7.69 -4.41 -5.20
CA SER A 48 6.98 -3.85 -6.35
C SER A 48 6.61 -2.36 -6.27
N SER A 49 6.49 -1.71 -5.12
CA SER A 49 6.02 -0.30 -5.11
C SER A 49 7.09 0.75 -5.30
N GLN A 50 8.25 0.52 -4.67
CA GLN A 50 9.46 1.26 -4.96
C GLN A 50 9.71 1.13 -6.46
N SER A 51 9.50 -0.07 -7.01
CA SER A 51 9.54 -0.29 -8.45
C SER A 51 8.57 0.62 -9.23
N ILE A 52 7.32 0.87 -8.82
CA ILE A 52 6.40 1.75 -9.58
C ILE A 52 6.87 3.21 -9.58
N ALA A 53 7.19 3.80 -8.43
CA ALA A 53 7.67 5.17 -8.36
C ALA A 53 9.01 5.34 -9.09
N MET A 54 9.88 4.33 -9.01
CA MET A 54 11.14 4.30 -9.73
C MET A 54 10.97 4.11 -11.24
N ILE A 55 10.09 3.21 -11.68
CA ILE A 55 9.74 3.01 -13.09
C ILE A 55 9.16 4.29 -13.66
N ALA A 56 8.35 5.03 -12.91
CA ALA A 56 7.84 6.34 -13.33
C ALA A 56 8.99 7.34 -13.58
N MET A 57 9.96 7.39 -12.67
CA MET A 57 11.09 8.32 -12.74
C MET A 57 12.10 7.93 -13.83
N LEU A 58 12.47 6.66 -13.90
CA LEU A 58 13.30 6.10 -14.96
C LEU A 58 12.59 6.10 -16.31
N GLY A 59 11.27 6.09 -16.33
CA GLY A 59 10.46 6.24 -17.52
C GLY A 59 10.57 7.63 -18.14
N MET A 60 10.82 8.68 -17.33
CA MET A 60 10.83 10.06 -17.81
C MET A 60 11.85 10.33 -18.94
N PRO A 61 13.14 9.95 -18.84
CA PRO A 61 14.07 10.17 -19.95
C PRO A 61 13.69 9.37 -21.20
N GLY A 62 13.08 8.19 -21.05
CA GLY A 62 12.53 7.41 -22.16
C GLY A 62 11.36 8.12 -22.85
N LEU A 63 10.37 8.58 -22.07
CA LEU A 63 9.23 9.34 -22.59
C LEU A 63 9.66 10.67 -23.21
N PHE A 64 10.65 11.35 -22.61
CA PHE A 64 11.26 12.55 -23.18
C PHE A 64 11.91 12.22 -24.53
N ALA A 65 12.75 11.19 -24.61
CA ALA A 65 13.43 10.79 -25.83
C ALA A 65 12.44 10.52 -26.97
N VAL A 66 11.38 9.75 -26.68
CA VAL A 66 10.31 9.44 -27.63
C VAL A 66 9.54 10.71 -28.04
N GLY A 67 9.17 11.56 -27.08
CA GLY A 67 8.45 12.81 -27.34
C GLY A 67 9.28 13.85 -28.09
N ALA A 68 10.57 13.98 -27.78
CA ALA A 68 11.45 14.97 -28.38
C ALA A 68 11.65 14.71 -29.87
N GLY A 69 11.96 13.46 -30.26
CA GLY A 69 12.13 13.11 -31.67
C GLY A 69 10.85 13.35 -32.50
N THR A 70 9.69 13.04 -31.93
CA THR A 70 8.40 13.22 -32.59
C THR A 70 7.91 14.68 -32.61
N LEU A 71 8.17 15.48 -31.58
CA LEU A 71 7.86 16.91 -31.54
C LEU A 71 8.75 17.69 -32.50
N LEU A 72 10.08 17.56 -32.41
CA LEU A 72 11.03 18.35 -33.19
C LEU A 72 10.85 18.16 -34.70
N VAL A 73 10.40 16.99 -35.13
CA VAL A 73 10.26 16.68 -36.57
C VAL A 73 8.80 16.50 -36.96
N GLY A 74 8.07 15.59 -36.31
CA GLY A 74 6.72 15.20 -36.71
C GLY A 74 5.72 16.33 -36.59
N GLN A 75 5.79 17.12 -35.51
CA GLN A 75 4.86 18.25 -35.32
C GLN A 75 5.04 19.33 -36.39
N GLU A 76 6.27 19.57 -36.84
CA GLU A 76 6.54 20.56 -37.89
C GLU A 76 6.03 20.13 -39.26
N TRP A 77 5.99 18.82 -39.53
CA TRP A 77 5.30 18.29 -40.70
C TRP A 77 3.79 18.52 -40.60
N ASP A 78 3.20 18.23 -39.45
CA ASP A 78 1.76 18.40 -39.22
C ASP A 78 1.33 19.87 -39.31
N VAL A 79 2.18 20.81 -38.88
CA VAL A 79 1.94 22.28 -38.94
C VAL A 79 2.46 22.90 -40.24
N ARG A 80 3.10 22.11 -41.12
CA ARG A 80 3.71 22.55 -42.39
C ARG A 80 4.82 23.61 -42.26
N THR A 81 5.48 23.68 -41.10
CA THR A 81 6.60 24.60 -40.86
C THR A 81 7.92 24.09 -41.42
N MET A 82 8.02 22.80 -41.78
CA MET A 82 9.22 22.25 -42.41
C MET A 82 9.55 22.90 -43.76
N GLY A 83 8.54 23.26 -44.56
CA GLY A 83 8.76 23.97 -45.82
C GLY A 83 9.36 25.36 -45.61
N TRP A 84 8.94 26.04 -44.54
CA TRP A 84 9.54 27.33 -44.15
C TRP A 84 10.99 27.16 -43.69
N LEU A 85 11.30 26.12 -42.90
CA LEU A 85 12.67 25.81 -42.49
C LEU A 85 13.60 25.54 -43.68
N ALA A 86 13.08 24.87 -44.73
CA ALA A 86 13.83 24.62 -45.96
C ALA A 86 14.19 25.89 -46.74
N GLY A 87 13.45 26.99 -46.52
CA GLY A 87 13.71 28.29 -47.15
C GLY A 87 14.70 29.20 -46.40
N LEU A 88 15.17 28.80 -45.22
CA LEU A 88 16.15 29.58 -44.46
C LEU A 88 17.55 29.49 -45.12
N PRO A 89 18.42 30.51 -44.94
CA PRO A 89 19.81 30.48 -45.42
C PRO A 89 20.70 29.59 -44.53
N VAL A 90 20.25 28.37 -44.25
CA VAL A 90 20.88 27.35 -43.40
C VAL A 90 20.80 26.03 -44.15
N THR A 91 21.88 25.27 -44.19
CA THR A 91 21.89 24.00 -44.93
C THR A 91 21.00 22.97 -44.22
N GLY A 92 20.32 22.10 -44.97
CA GLY A 92 19.49 21.04 -44.39
C GLY A 92 20.23 20.15 -43.39
N ARG A 93 21.55 19.94 -43.60
CA ARG A 93 22.44 19.23 -42.66
C ARG A 93 22.48 19.90 -41.29
N GLU A 94 22.58 21.23 -41.27
CA GLU A 94 22.65 21.98 -40.02
C GLU A 94 21.31 21.97 -39.28
N ILE A 95 20.18 21.97 -40.01
CA ILE A 95 18.84 21.84 -39.40
C ILE A 95 18.70 20.49 -38.72
N VAL A 96 19.09 19.40 -39.40
CA VAL A 96 19.07 18.04 -38.83
C VAL A 96 20.01 17.95 -37.63
N LYS A 97 21.22 18.51 -37.74
CA LYS A 97 22.19 18.57 -36.63
C LYS A 97 21.64 19.32 -35.42
N ALA A 98 21.02 20.48 -35.61
CA ALA A 98 20.43 21.28 -34.54
C ALA A 98 19.33 20.50 -33.81
N LYS A 99 18.43 19.82 -34.53
CA LYS A 99 17.36 19.02 -33.91
C LYS A 99 17.90 17.85 -33.09
N LEU A 100 18.85 17.09 -33.66
CA LEU A 100 19.47 15.97 -32.94
C LEU A 100 20.25 16.45 -31.71
N ALA A 101 21.00 17.55 -31.83
CA ALA A 101 21.79 18.09 -30.73
C ALA A 101 20.92 18.67 -29.61
N VAL A 102 19.85 19.40 -29.95
CA VAL A 102 18.89 19.93 -28.97
C VAL A 102 18.13 18.79 -28.27
N GLY A 103 17.72 17.75 -29.01
CA GLY A 103 17.11 16.55 -28.43
C GLY A 103 18.04 15.83 -27.46
N LEU A 104 19.31 15.67 -27.82
CA LEU A 104 20.32 15.03 -26.97
C LEU A 104 20.63 15.88 -25.72
N ALA A 105 20.81 17.19 -25.88
CA ALA A 105 21.04 18.11 -24.77
C ALA A 105 19.86 18.10 -23.78
N GLY A 106 18.62 18.13 -24.29
CA GLY A 106 17.43 18.00 -23.46
C GLY A 106 17.37 16.67 -22.71
N LEU A 107 17.77 15.56 -23.35
CA LEU A 107 17.82 14.24 -22.71
C LEU A 107 18.84 14.19 -21.57
N VAL A 108 20.01 14.81 -21.76
CA VAL A 108 21.03 14.96 -20.70
C VAL A 108 20.47 15.76 -19.51
N VAL A 109 19.75 16.86 -19.76
CA VAL A 109 19.12 17.66 -18.70
C VAL A 109 18.09 16.83 -17.92
N ILE A 110 17.23 16.06 -18.60
CA ILE A 110 16.25 15.20 -17.94
C ILE A 110 16.94 14.10 -17.11
N TRP A 111 18.01 13.49 -17.62
CA TRP A 111 18.82 12.55 -16.85
C TRP A 111 19.47 13.18 -15.62
N ALA A 112 19.91 14.44 -15.69
CA ALA A 112 20.43 15.15 -14.53
C ALA A 112 19.35 15.35 -13.45
N VAL A 113 18.13 15.72 -13.85
CA VAL A 113 16.98 15.86 -12.93
C VAL A 113 16.64 14.53 -12.26
N VAL A 114 16.57 13.44 -13.05
CA VAL A 114 16.34 12.09 -12.54
C VAL A 114 17.48 11.65 -11.62
N GLY A 115 18.73 11.95 -11.98
CA GLY A 115 19.91 11.64 -11.18
C GLY A 115 19.85 12.29 -9.79
N VAL A 116 19.52 13.59 -9.72
CA VAL A 116 19.33 14.29 -8.43
C VAL A 116 18.25 13.63 -7.58
N TYR A 117 17.10 13.30 -8.18
CA TYR A 117 16.02 12.61 -7.48
C TYR A 117 16.46 11.24 -6.96
N LEU A 118 17.09 10.43 -7.82
CA LEU A 118 17.53 9.09 -7.43
C LEU A 118 18.54 9.18 -6.29
N VAL A 119 19.53 10.10 -6.36
CA VAL A 119 20.51 10.32 -5.27
C VAL A 119 19.79 10.65 -3.97
N GLY A 120 18.78 11.53 -4.00
CA GLY A 120 17.94 11.81 -2.84
C GLY A 120 17.25 10.57 -2.28
N ALA A 121 16.60 9.79 -3.15
CA ALA A 121 15.91 8.55 -2.76
C ALA A 121 16.86 7.52 -2.14
N TRP A 122 18.08 7.40 -2.68
CA TRP A 122 19.14 6.56 -2.12
C TRP A 122 19.59 7.01 -0.75
N THR A 123 19.85 8.31 -0.57
CA THR A 123 20.26 8.86 0.74
C THR A 123 19.19 8.70 1.82
N MET A 124 17.92 8.58 1.43
CA MET A 124 16.80 8.31 2.33
C MET A 124 16.57 6.80 2.58
N GLY A 125 17.37 5.91 2.00
CA GLY A 125 17.20 4.46 2.12
C GLY A 125 15.95 3.93 1.42
N VAL A 126 15.42 4.66 0.42
CA VAL A 126 14.23 4.27 -0.35
C VAL A 126 14.59 3.31 -1.48
N VAL A 127 15.86 3.25 -1.89
CA VAL A 127 16.33 2.51 -3.06
C VAL A 127 17.61 1.75 -2.73
N ASP A 128 17.65 0.46 -3.05
CA ASP A 128 18.83 -0.39 -2.87
C ASP A 128 19.92 -0.13 -3.94
N THR A 129 21.18 -0.34 -3.56
CA THR A 129 22.36 -0.13 -4.42
C THR A 129 22.39 -1.07 -5.63
N GLU A 130 21.88 -2.28 -5.52
CA GLU A 130 21.82 -3.23 -6.65
C GLU A 130 20.93 -2.71 -7.79
N PHE A 131 19.74 -2.22 -7.43
CA PHE A 131 18.82 -1.63 -8.40
C PHE A 131 19.46 -0.46 -9.16
N TRP A 132 20.20 0.39 -8.45
CA TRP A 132 20.93 1.51 -9.04
C TRP A 132 21.91 1.08 -10.13
N HIS A 133 22.67 0.02 -9.87
CA HIS A 133 23.64 -0.49 -10.84
C HIS A 133 22.96 -1.03 -12.09
N ASP A 134 21.86 -1.79 -11.95
CA ASP A 134 21.14 -2.34 -13.09
C ASP A 134 20.44 -1.25 -13.91
N ALA A 135 19.77 -0.31 -13.25
CA ALA A 135 19.06 0.77 -13.92
C ALA A 135 20.01 1.70 -14.71
N LEU A 136 21.16 2.10 -14.12
CA LEU A 136 22.06 3.04 -14.78
C LEU A 136 22.86 2.44 -15.94
N ARG A 137 23.08 1.13 -15.98
CA ARG A 137 23.91 0.48 -17.01
C ARG A 137 23.26 0.50 -18.40
N ALA A 138 22.00 0.09 -18.50
CA ALA A 138 21.33 -0.10 -19.80
C ALA A 138 20.40 1.07 -20.18
N TRP A 139 19.80 1.73 -19.20
CA TRP A 139 18.71 2.67 -19.48
C TRP A 139 19.14 3.91 -20.25
N PRO A 140 20.29 4.57 -19.96
CA PRO A 140 20.76 5.70 -20.76
C PRO A 140 20.92 5.35 -22.24
N ALA A 141 21.55 4.21 -22.54
CA ALA A 141 21.72 3.73 -23.91
C ALA A 141 20.38 3.47 -24.59
N HIS A 142 19.41 2.87 -23.88
CA HIS A 142 18.06 2.69 -24.39
C HIS A 142 17.38 4.02 -24.74
N THR A 143 17.48 5.03 -23.88
CA THR A 143 16.84 6.34 -24.12
C THR A 143 17.48 7.09 -25.28
N VAL A 144 18.80 6.96 -25.50
CA VAL A 144 19.48 7.48 -26.69
C VAL A 144 18.98 6.77 -27.96
N PHE A 145 18.84 5.45 -27.92
CA PHE A 145 18.24 4.69 -29.02
C PHE A 145 16.83 5.20 -29.34
N LEU A 146 15.96 5.35 -28.32
CA LEU A 146 14.59 5.84 -28.49
C LEU A 146 14.54 7.24 -29.11
N LEU A 147 15.43 8.15 -28.71
CA LEU A 147 15.50 9.50 -29.27
C LEU A 147 15.79 9.46 -30.78
N PHE A 148 16.79 8.68 -31.18
CA PHE A 148 17.16 8.57 -32.58
C PHE A 148 16.12 7.81 -33.40
N ALA A 149 15.55 6.73 -32.85
CA ALA A 149 14.51 5.96 -33.51
C ALA A 149 13.24 6.81 -33.74
N ALA A 150 12.80 7.54 -32.72
CA ALA A 150 11.67 8.46 -32.82
C ALA A 150 11.90 9.55 -33.86
N THR A 151 13.10 10.14 -33.88
CA THR A 151 13.47 11.15 -34.87
C THR A 151 13.50 10.58 -36.29
N ALA A 152 14.07 9.39 -36.48
CA ALA A 152 14.10 8.71 -37.77
C ALA A 152 12.69 8.41 -38.28
N LEU A 153 11.84 7.82 -37.43
CA LEU A 153 10.45 7.49 -37.78
C LEU A 153 9.63 8.76 -38.09
N ALA A 154 9.86 9.85 -37.36
CA ALA A 154 9.22 11.14 -37.65
C ALA A 154 9.59 11.69 -39.04
N TRP A 155 10.86 11.58 -39.46
CA TRP A 155 11.28 11.94 -40.82
C TRP A 155 10.64 11.03 -41.88
N ARG A 156 10.54 9.72 -41.59
CA ARG A 156 10.04 8.73 -42.56
C ARG A 156 8.53 8.81 -42.77
N LEU A 157 7.78 9.02 -41.70
CA LEU A 157 6.32 8.98 -41.68
C LEU A 157 5.69 10.37 -41.86
N LYS A 158 6.44 11.45 -41.61
CA LYS A 158 5.98 12.84 -41.75
C LYS A 158 4.69 13.14 -40.96
N SER A 159 4.52 12.47 -39.82
CA SER A 159 3.38 12.66 -38.92
C SER A 159 3.83 12.36 -37.49
N SER A 160 3.53 13.27 -36.56
CA SER A 160 3.89 13.09 -35.15
C SER A 160 3.20 11.86 -34.54
N LEU A 161 1.90 11.73 -34.76
CA LEU A 161 1.05 10.64 -34.28
C LEU A 161 1.57 9.26 -34.72
N LEU A 162 1.78 9.08 -36.02
CA LEU A 162 2.22 7.80 -36.58
C LEU A 162 3.64 7.45 -36.15
N SER A 163 4.52 8.46 -36.03
CA SER A 163 5.87 8.23 -35.53
C SER A 163 5.87 7.75 -34.09
N LEU A 164 5.04 8.34 -33.23
CA LEU A 164 4.93 7.90 -31.84
C LEU A 164 4.42 6.46 -31.72
N LEU A 165 3.39 6.12 -32.50
CA LEU A 165 2.84 4.76 -32.56
C LEU A 165 3.87 3.74 -33.05
N ALA A 166 4.66 4.10 -34.07
CA ALA A 166 5.70 3.23 -34.63
C ALA A 166 6.90 3.06 -33.68
N VAL A 167 7.14 4.00 -32.76
CA VAL A 167 8.23 3.91 -31.80
C VAL A 167 8.00 2.80 -30.77
N VAL A 168 6.76 2.52 -30.36
CA VAL A 168 6.46 1.48 -29.35
C VAL A 168 6.98 0.09 -29.75
N PRO A 169 6.64 -0.48 -30.91
CA PRO A 169 7.22 -1.76 -31.33
C PRO A 169 8.72 -1.65 -31.60
N THR A 170 9.19 -0.48 -32.04
CA THR A 170 10.62 -0.23 -32.29
C THR A 170 11.43 -0.24 -30.97
N ALA A 171 10.83 0.21 -29.86
CA ALA A 171 11.44 0.20 -28.53
C ALA A 171 11.80 -1.22 -28.08
N LEU A 172 11.04 -2.23 -28.52
CA LEU A 172 11.29 -3.63 -28.16
C LEU A 172 12.39 -4.29 -29.00
N LEU A 173 12.90 -3.62 -30.04
CA LEU A 173 13.88 -4.19 -30.97
C LEU A 173 15.18 -4.67 -30.28
N PRO A 174 15.83 -3.90 -29.38
CA PRO A 174 17.04 -4.37 -28.71
C PRO A 174 16.78 -5.62 -27.87
N LEU A 175 15.65 -5.68 -27.16
CA LEU A 175 15.26 -6.84 -26.36
C LEU A 175 14.99 -8.07 -27.23
N ALA A 176 14.33 -7.89 -28.38
CA ALA A 176 14.09 -8.96 -29.35
C ALA A 176 15.42 -9.50 -29.91
N LEU A 177 16.38 -8.62 -30.21
CA LEU A 177 17.72 -9.02 -30.69
C LEU A 177 18.49 -9.81 -29.63
N VAL A 178 18.47 -9.38 -28.36
CA VAL A 178 19.09 -10.13 -27.26
C VAL A 178 18.41 -11.49 -27.09
N THR A 179 17.08 -11.53 -27.10
CA THR A 179 16.32 -12.77 -26.94
C THR A 179 16.62 -13.75 -28.07
N LEU A 180 16.75 -13.25 -29.31
CA LEU A 180 17.16 -14.04 -30.46
C LEU A 180 18.61 -14.53 -30.33
N ALA A 181 19.54 -13.65 -29.99
CA ALA A 181 20.95 -14.01 -29.77
C ALA A 181 21.11 -15.09 -28.70
N MET A 182 20.39 -14.94 -27.58
CA MET A 182 20.38 -15.90 -26.48
C MET A 182 19.65 -17.22 -26.81
N ARG A 183 18.87 -17.28 -27.88
CA ARG A 183 18.30 -18.52 -28.42
C ARG A 183 19.24 -19.20 -29.42
N VAL A 184 19.96 -18.43 -30.23
CA VAL A 184 20.89 -18.94 -31.24
C VAL A 184 22.21 -19.41 -30.62
N ALA A 185 22.68 -18.76 -29.55
CA ALA A 185 23.93 -19.08 -28.86
C ALA A 185 23.69 -19.54 -27.41
N PRO A 186 23.09 -20.72 -27.17
CA PRO A 186 22.77 -21.20 -25.82
C PRO A 186 24.02 -21.39 -24.93
N GLN A 187 25.20 -21.62 -25.52
CA GLN A 187 26.47 -21.70 -24.79
C GLN A 187 26.82 -20.39 -24.05
N ALA A 188 26.35 -19.24 -24.55
CA ALA A 188 26.53 -17.94 -23.88
C ALA A 188 25.69 -17.80 -22.59
N ARG A 189 24.76 -18.73 -22.32
CA ARG A 189 23.98 -18.76 -21.06
C ARG A 189 24.76 -19.31 -19.88
N TRP A 190 25.86 -20.04 -20.11
CA TRP A 190 26.49 -20.88 -19.10
C TRP A 190 27.66 -20.20 -18.38
N SER A 191 28.25 -19.12 -18.90
CA SER A 191 29.34 -18.42 -18.22
C SER A 191 28.86 -17.16 -17.47
N ASN A 192 28.39 -17.34 -16.23
CA ASN A 192 28.22 -16.32 -15.17
C ASN A 192 27.13 -15.24 -15.34
N GLY A 193 25.94 -15.51 -14.76
CA GLY A 193 25.13 -14.51 -14.04
C GLY A 193 24.33 -13.46 -14.83
N ARG A 194 23.44 -12.75 -14.11
CA ARG A 194 22.59 -11.65 -14.61
C ARG A 194 23.38 -10.58 -15.39
N ASP A 195 24.66 -10.39 -15.07
CA ASP A 195 25.55 -9.42 -15.73
C ASP A 195 25.70 -9.64 -17.24
N THR A 196 25.75 -10.89 -17.71
CA THR A 196 25.91 -11.18 -19.16
C THR A 196 24.74 -10.66 -20.00
N THR A 197 23.51 -10.80 -19.50
CA THR A 197 22.31 -10.34 -20.22
C THR A 197 22.30 -8.82 -20.34
N ASN A 198 22.74 -8.11 -19.29
CA ASN A 198 22.85 -6.66 -19.30
C ASN A 198 23.90 -6.16 -20.31
N VAL A 199 25.04 -6.85 -20.44
CA VAL A 199 26.08 -6.52 -21.44
C VAL A 199 25.54 -6.71 -22.86
N TRP A 200 24.89 -7.84 -23.15
CA TRP A 200 24.28 -8.08 -24.47
C TRP A 200 23.20 -7.07 -24.79
N LEU A 201 22.39 -6.68 -23.79
CA LEU A 201 21.36 -5.66 -23.95
C LEU A 201 21.96 -4.29 -24.24
N LEU A 202 23.00 -3.88 -23.50
CA LEU A 202 23.71 -2.63 -23.75
C LEU A 202 24.34 -2.60 -25.16
N ALA A 203 24.94 -3.71 -25.59
CA ALA A 203 25.50 -3.86 -26.93
C ALA A 203 24.42 -3.73 -28.01
N ALA A 204 23.30 -4.46 -27.86
CA ALA A 204 22.17 -4.39 -28.80
C ALA A 204 21.57 -2.98 -28.86
N GLN A 205 21.38 -2.33 -27.72
CA GLN A 205 20.89 -0.94 -27.66
C GLN A 205 21.83 0.04 -28.35
N SER A 206 23.15 -0.11 -28.17
CA SER A 206 24.16 0.74 -28.80
C SER A 206 24.17 0.58 -30.32
N VAL A 207 24.11 -0.66 -30.81
CA VAL A 207 24.01 -0.95 -32.26
C VAL A 207 22.73 -0.37 -32.84
N CYS A 208 21.59 -0.59 -32.18
CA CYS A 208 20.32 -0.02 -32.59
C CYS A 208 20.32 1.52 -32.57
N ALA A 209 20.97 2.15 -31.58
CA ALA A 209 21.11 3.60 -31.50
C ALA A 209 21.92 4.16 -32.68
N LEU A 210 23.05 3.54 -33.03
CA LEU A 210 23.88 3.95 -34.16
C LEU A 210 23.13 3.79 -35.50
N ALA A 211 22.43 2.68 -35.67
CA ALA A 211 21.60 2.45 -36.86
C ALA A 211 20.48 3.50 -36.96
N ALA A 212 19.77 3.76 -35.86
CA ALA A 212 18.71 4.77 -35.81
C ALA A 212 19.23 6.18 -36.07
N PHE A 213 20.41 6.53 -35.54
CA PHE A 213 21.08 7.81 -35.81
C PHE A 213 21.40 7.96 -37.29
N GLY A 214 21.99 6.94 -37.91
CA GLY A 214 22.30 6.92 -39.34
C GLY A 214 21.04 7.09 -40.21
N LEU A 215 19.94 6.43 -39.84
CA LEU A 215 18.64 6.58 -40.51
C LEU A 215 18.05 7.98 -40.32
N ALA A 216 18.07 8.52 -39.10
CA ALA A 216 17.59 9.88 -38.81
C ALA A 216 18.37 10.93 -39.63
N TRP A 217 19.70 10.79 -39.69
CA TRP A 217 20.57 11.66 -40.48
C TRP A 217 20.27 11.55 -41.98
N ARG A 218 20.23 10.32 -42.51
CA ARG A 218 20.00 10.06 -43.95
C ARG A 218 18.61 10.54 -44.40
N TRP A 219 17.57 10.25 -43.64
CA TRP A 219 16.21 10.64 -44.00
C TRP A 219 15.96 12.13 -43.78
N GLY A 220 16.50 12.73 -42.71
CA GLY A 220 16.44 14.17 -42.50
C GLY A 220 17.13 14.94 -43.62
N HIS A 221 18.34 14.52 -44.03
CA HIS A 221 19.04 15.15 -45.14
C HIS A 221 18.25 15.07 -46.46
N ARG A 222 17.67 13.90 -46.75
CA ARG A 222 16.85 13.70 -47.96
C ARG A 222 15.59 14.55 -47.96
N ALA A 223 15.04 14.88 -46.81
CA ALA A 223 13.85 15.72 -46.71
C ALA A 223 14.09 17.18 -47.14
N PHE A 224 15.33 17.65 -47.10
CA PHE A 224 15.74 19.01 -47.50
C PHE A 224 16.46 19.07 -48.86
N LEU A 225 16.70 17.93 -49.52
CA LEU A 225 17.14 17.98 -50.90
C LEU A 225 16.04 18.65 -51.74
N PRO A 226 16.40 19.46 -52.76
CA PRO A 226 15.43 20.03 -53.68
C PRO A 226 14.51 18.90 -54.12
N ALA A 227 13.20 19.08 -53.91
CA ALA A 227 12.24 18.12 -54.40
C ALA A 227 12.59 17.91 -55.87
N ARG A 228 13.06 16.70 -56.22
CA ARG A 228 13.29 16.37 -57.63
C ARG A 228 12.01 16.79 -58.31
N THR A 229 12.11 17.62 -59.33
CA THR A 229 11.04 18.00 -60.25
C THR A 229 10.58 16.77 -61.05
N ALA A 230 10.50 15.60 -60.40
CA ALA A 230 9.79 14.43 -60.84
C ALA A 230 8.32 14.84 -60.85
N GLU A 231 7.95 15.44 -61.97
CA GLU A 231 6.60 15.43 -62.53
C GLU A 231 5.51 15.39 -61.47
N SER A 232 5.28 16.52 -60.79
CA SER A 232 3.96 16.78 -60.24
C SER A 232 2.99 17.05 -61.40
N ARG A 233 2.82 16.03 -62.25
CA ARG A 233 1.60 15.71 -62.99
C ARG A 233 0.53 15.12 -62.05
N GLN A 234 0.67 15.28 -60.73
CA GLN A 234 -0.42 15.93 -60.00
C GLN A 234 -0.52 17.34 -60.58
N SER A 235 -0.97 17.52 -61.83
CA SER A 235 -2.41 17.68 -62.04
C SER A 235 -2.96 18.26 -60.75
N TYR A 236 -2.80 19.58 -60.56
CA TYR A 236 -3.97 20.38 -60.28
C TYR A 236 -5.04 19.79 -61.18
N GLY A 237 -5.74 18.76 -60.69
CA GLY A 237 -6.79 18.11 -61.42
C GLY A 237 -7.75 19.25 -61.60
N ALA A 238 -7.74 19.79 -62.82
CA ALA A 238 -8.58 20.89 -63.24
C ALA A 238 -9.93 20.58 -62.63
N ASP A 239 -10.27 21.39 -61.62
CA ASP A 239 -11.45 21.38 -60.79
C ASP A 239 -12.43 20.29 -61.27
N ARG A 240 -12.18 19.01 -60.92
CA ARG A 240 -13.16 17.93 -61.17
C ARG A 240 -14.24 18.15 -60.13
N ARG A 241 -14.95 19.27 -60.26
CA ARG A 241 -16.24 19.48 -59.63
C ARG A 241 -17.03 18.24 -60.00
N PRO A 242 -17.44 17.43 -59.01
CA PRO A 242 -18.36 16.35 -59.30
C PRO A 242 -19.49 16.99 -60.08
N SER A 243 -19.85 16.43 -61.24
CA SER A 243 -20.94 16.98 -62.04
C SER A 243 -22.15 17.18 -61.12
N ARG A 244 -22.88 18.30 -61.25
CA ARG A 244 -24.05 18.59 -60.39
C ARG A 244 -25.02 17.40 -60.29
N ALA A 245 -25.07 16.55 -61.31
CA ALA A 245 -25.83 15.30 -61.32
C ALA A 245 -25.45 14.33 -60.18
N VAL A 246 -24.17 14.21 -59.81
CA VAL A 246 -23.72 13.34 -58.71
C VAL A 246 -24.18 13.88 -57.36
N TRP A 247 -24.21 15.20 -57.17
CA TRP A 247 -24.68 15.81 -55.92
C TRP A 247 -26.19 15.64 -55.69
N ASN A 248 -26.97 15.65 -56.77
CA ASN A 248 -28.43 15.45 -56.68
C ASN A 248 -28.82 13.98 -56.52
N ALA A 249 -27.97 13.03 -56.96
CA ALA A 249 -28.24 11.60 -56.89
C ALA A 249 -27.78 10.96 -55.57
N VAL A 250 -26.89 11.60 -54.80
CA VAL A 250 -26.42 11.07 -53.52
C VAL A 250 -27.42 11.46 -52.42
N PRO A 251 -28.13 10.50 -51.80
CA PRO A 251 -29.03 10.81 -50.69
C PRO A 251 -28.24 11.53 -49.60
N ILE A 252 -28.78 12.65 -49.11
CA ILE A 252 -28.14 13.50 -48.10
C ILE A 252 -27.95 12.63 -46.84
N PRO A 253 -26.70 12.22 -46.51
CA PRO A 253 -26.48 11.39 -45.34
C PRO A 253 -26.89 12.15 -44.09
N SER A 254 -27.46 11.45 -43.11
CA SER A 254 -27.75 12.08 -41.81
C SER A 254 -26.46 12.73 -41.27
N PRO A 255 -26.52 13.91 -40.64
CA PRO A 255 -25.33 14.61 -40.17
C PRO A 255 -24.43 13.74 -39.27
N TYR A 256 -25.05 12.87 -38.46
CA TYR A 256 -24.32 11.89 -37.64
C TYR A 256 -23.54 10.90 -38.49
N SER A 257 -24.15 10.27 -39.48
CA SER A 257 -23.47 9.28 -40.34
C SER A 257 -22.29 9.88 -41.10
N ALA A 258 -22.44 11.12 -41.60
CA ALA A 258 -21.38 11.86 -42.25
C ALA A 258 -20.20 12.14 -41.30
N LEU A 259 -20.51 12.61 -40.08
CA LEU A 259 -19.52 12.89 -39.03
C LEU A 259 -18.78 11.62 -38.56
N PHE A 260 -19.49 10.50 -38.39
CA PHE A 260 -18.90 9.21 -38.05
C PHE A 260 -17.95 8.72 -39.13
N ARG A 261 -18.41 8.70 -40.39
CA ARG A 261 -17.60 8.29 -41.54
C ARG A 261 -16.39 9.19 -41.70
N GLN A 262 -16.56 10.51 -41.54
CA GLN A 262 -15.46 11.46 -41.59
C GLN A 262 -14.39 11.11 -40.56
N PHE A 263 -14.77 10.94 -39.28
CA PHE A 263 -13.82 10.60 -38.23
C PHE A 263 -13.15 9.24 -38.47
N ALA A 264 -13.93 8.20 -38.80
CA ALA A 264 -13.42 6.86 -39.04
C ALA A 264 -12.41 6.82 -40.20
N VAL A 265 -12.71 7.48 -41.33
CA VAL A 265 -11.82 7.52 -42.49
C VAL A 265 -10.56 8.33 -42.19
N GLN A 266 -10.69 9.48 -41.52
CA GLN A 266 -9.55 10.34 -41.19
C GLN A 266 -8.60 9.71 -40.17
N SER A 267 -9.14 8.95 -39.22
CA SER A 267 -8.37 8.34 -38.14
C SER A 267 -8.10 6.85 -38.36
N ARG A 268 -8.38 6.29 -39.55
CA ARG A 268 -8.28 4.84 -39.79
C ARG A 268 -6.92 4.23 -39.46
N VAL A 269 -5.83 4.93 -39.80
CA VAL A 269 -4.47 4.43 -39.59
C VAL A 269 -4.10 4.44 -38.11
N PRO A 270 -4.23 5.56 -37.37
CA PRO A 270 -3.94 5.52 -35.93
C PRO A 270 -4.90 4.62 -35.15
N LEU A 271 -6.19 4.55 -35.52
CA LEU A 271 -7.12 3.60 -34.90
C LEU A 271 -6.66 2.15 -35.11
N ALA A 272 -6.33 1.76 -36.34
CA ALA A 272 -5.83 0.41 -36.62
C ALA A 272 -4.52 0.10 -35.89
N ALA A 273 -3.60 1.06 -35.82
CA ALA A 273 -2.33 0.91 -35.12
C ALA A 273 -2.53 0.71 -33.60
N VAL A 274 -3.39 1.50 -32.97
CA VAL A 274 -3.68 1.36 -31.52
C VAL A 274 -4.45 0.08 -31.23
N SER A 275 -5.42 -0.31 -32.07
CA SER A 275 -6.10 -1.60 -31.94
C SER A 275 -5.13 -2.78 -32.07
N GLY A 276 -4.19 -2.70 -33.02
CA GLY A 276 -3.14 -3.70 -33.18
C GLY A 276 -2.25 -3.79 -31.93
N LEU A 277 -1.88 -2.65 -31.34
CA LEU A 277 -1.12 -2.61 -30.09
C LEU A 277 -1.90 -3.27 -28.93
N PHE A 278 -3.20 -3.04 -28.83
CA PHE A 278 -4.04 -3.70 -27.83
C PHE A 278 -4.04 -5.22 -28.01
N LEU A 279 -4.21 -5.71 -29.24
CA LEU A 279 -4.18 -7.14 -29.55
C LEU A 279 -2.81 -7.76 -29.23
N VAL A 280 -1.71 -7.04 -29.47
CA VAL A 280 -0.37 -7.48 -29.03
C VAL A 280 -0.34 -7.65 -27.51
N GLY A 281 -0.94 -6.75 -26.75
CA GLY A 281 -1.08 -6.91 -25.29
C GLY A 281 -1.82 -8.18 -24.89
N VAL A 282 -2.95 -8.49 -25.56
CA VAL A 282 -3.69 -9.76 -25.35
C VAL A 282 -2.80 -10.97 -25.65
N LEU A 283 -2.06 -10.95 -26.76
CA LEU A 283 -1.17 -12.03 -27.16
C LEU A 283 0.00 -12.21 -26.18
N VAL A 284 0.54 -11.12 -25.63
CA VAL A 284 1.60 -11.16 -24.61
C VAL A 284 1.09 -11.82 -23.32
N ASP A 285 -0.08 -11.43 -22.83
CA ASP A 285 -0.68 -12.05 -21.64
C ASP A 285 -0.92 -13.56 -21.87
N ALA A 286 -1.41 -13.94 -23.06
CA ALA A 286 -1.62 -15.33 -23.44
C ALA A 286 -0.32 -16.13 -23.54
N ALA A 287 0.76 -15.53 -24.04
CA ALA A 287 2.04 -16.20 -24.27
C ALA A 287 2.89 -16.35 -22.99
N VAL A 288 2.89 -15.33 -22.11
CA VAL A 288 3.74 -15.32 -20.91
C VAL A 288 3.03 -15.98 -19.72
N GLY A 289 1.69 -16.08 -19.75
CA GLY A 289 0.91 -16.57 -18.61
C GLY A 289 0.96 -15.63 -17.39
N PHE A 290 1.51 -14.43 -17.58
CA PHE A 290 1.64 -13.39 -16.57
C PHE A 290 0.89 -12.14 -17.04
N VAL A 291 -0.15 -11.74 -16.30
CA VAL A 291 -1.10 -10.70 -16.73
C VAL A 291 -0.54 -9.28 -16.64
N GLY A 292 0.70 -9.08 -16.17
CA GLY A 292 1.23 -7.73 -15.93
C GLY A 292 1.63 -6.97 -17.19
N ALA A 293 2.44 -7.58 -18.06
CA ALA A 293 3.05 -6.87 -19.19
C ALA A 293 2.03 -6.57 -20.31
N GLY A 294 1.17 -7.53 -20.66
CA GLY A 294 0.14 -7.32 -21.66
C GLY A 294 -0.95 -6.37 -21.18
N ALA A 295 -1.35 -6.43 -19.91
CA ALA A 295 -2.26 -5.45 -19.33
C ALA A 295 -1.71 -4.02 -19.38
N ALA A 296 -0.42 -3.81 -19.12
CA ALA A 296 0.20 -2.49 -19.26
C ALA A 296 0.12 -1.98 -20.71
N ILE A 297 0.39 -2.83 -21.70
CA ILE A 297 0.28 -2.49 -23.13
C ILE A 297 -1.18 -2.14 -23.49
N ARG A 298 -2.15 -2.95 -23.03
CA ARG A 298 -3.58 -2.72 -23.27
C ARG A 298 -4.07 -1.43 -22.62
N MET A 299 -3.61 -1.12 -21.42
CA MET A 299 -3.93 0.12 -20.73
C MET A 299 -3.40 1.34 -21.49
N VAL A 300 -2.14 1.30 -21.98
CA VAL A 300 -1.58 2.35 -22.85
C VAL A 300 -2.39 2.50 -24.13
N ALA A 301 -2.73 1.39 -24.79
CA ALA A 301 -3.54 1.41 -26.01
C ALA A 301 -4.94 1.99 -25.75
N SER A 302 -5.57 1.65 -24.62
CA SER A 302 -6.88 2.18 -24.22
C SER A 302 -6.83 3.68 -23.97
N ALA A 303 -5.82 4.17 -23.26
CA ALA A 303 -5.60 5.60 -23.07
C ALA A 303 -5.37 6.32 -24.41
N TRP A 304 -4.62 5.72 -25.34
CA TRP A 304 -4.40 6.28 -26.67
C TRP A 304 -5.66 6.32 -27.53
N LEU A 305 -6.51 5.28 -27.48
CA LEU A 305 -7.84 5.34 -28.11
C LEU A 305 -8.65 6.52 -27.57
N GLY A 306 -8.58 6.78 -26.26
CA GLY A 306 -9.18 7.95 -25.63
C GLY A 306 -8.63 9.25 -26.20
N VAL A 307 -7.30 9.42 -26.21
CA VAL A 307 -6.64 10.63 -26.72
C VAL A 307 -7.03 10.92 -28.18
N LEU A 308 -7.16 9.88 -29.00
CA LEU A 308 -7.53 9.99 -30.43
C LEU A 308 -8.94 10.55 -30.67
N VAL A 309 -9.84 10.51 -29.67
CA VAL A 309 -11.19 11.11 -29.75
C VAL A 309 -11.10 12.58 -30.17
N PHE A 310 -10.16 13.35 -29.61
CA PHE A 310 -10.02 14.79 -29.90
C PHE A 310 -8.78 15.13 -30.73
N GLN A 311 -7.69 14.38 -30.59
CA GLN A 311 -6.43 14.74 -31.25
C GLN A 311 -6.46 14.56 -32.78
N GLY A 312 -7.26 13.64 -33.30
CA GLY A 312 -7.42 13.45 -34.74
C GLY A 312 -7.89 14.71 -35.47
N ASP A 313 -8.82 15.47 -34.87
CA ASP A 313 -9.37 16.71 -35.44
C ASP A 313 -8.51 17.95 -35.10
N THR A 314 -7.63 17.85 -34.10
CA THR A 314 -6.70 18.92 -33.72
C THR A 314 -5.59 19.08 -34.76
N VAL A 315 -5.10 17.95 -35.29
CA VAL A 315 -4.12 17.90 -36.38
C VAL A 315 -4.72 18.54 -37.64
N GLY A 316 -4.12 19.64 -38.10
CA GLY A 316 -4.59 20.37 -39.28
C GLY A 316 -5.78 21.31 -39.06
N ARG A 317 -6.12 21.66 -37.81
CA ARG A 317 -7.17 22.63 -37.44
C ARG A 317 -8.57 22.29 -37.98
N ARG A 318 -8.86 21.02 -38.24
CA ARG A 318 -10.12 20.56 -38.83
C ARG A 318 -11.32 20.81 -37.92
N ILE A 319 -11.09 20.83 -36.61
CA ILE A 319 -12.16 21.13 -35.66
C ILE A 319 -12.72 22.55 -35.79
N ALA A 320 -11.86 23.54 -36.07
CA ALA A 320 -12.28 24.93 -36.25
C ALA A 320 -13.25 25.04 -37.45
N PHE A 321 -12.98 24.29 -38.51
CA PHE A 321 -13.88 24.21 -39.66
C PHE A 321 -15.28 23.70 -39.29
N LEU A 322 -15.40 22.74 -38.36
CA LEU A 322 -16.72 22.26 -37.91
C LEU A 322 -17.44 23.31 -37.04
N ALA A 323 -16.69 24.06 -36.23
CA ALA A 323 -17.22 25.16 -35.43
C ALA A 323 -17.74 26.30 -36.33
N ASP A 324 -16.96 26.69 -37.34
CA ASP A 324 -17.31 27.76 -38.30
C ASP A 324 -18.58 27.43 -39.10
N ARG A 325 -18.89 26.14 -39.28
CA ARG A 325 -20.11 25.67 -39.94
C ARG A 325 -21.31 25.49 -38.99
N GLY A 326 -21.17 25.89 -37.74
CA GLY A 326 -22.25 25.84 -36.74
C GLY A 326 -22.68 24.43 -36.37
N ILE A 327 -21.81 23.42 -36.53
CA ILE A 327 -22.13 22.06 -36.14
C ILE A 327 -22.25 22.00 -34.61
N GLU A 328 -23.39 21.49 -34.13
CA GLU A 328 -23.67 21.41 -32.70
C GLU A 328 -22.57 20.61 -31.95
N PRO A 329 -21.97 21.16 -30.87
CA PRO A 329 -20.88 20.52 -30.14
C PRO A 329 -21.21 19.12 -29.62
N ARG A 330 -22.47 18.88 -29.23
CA ARG A 330 -22.94 17.58 -28.75
C ARG A 330 -22.83 16.49 -29.82
N ARG A 331 -23.12 16.84 -31.08
CA ARG A 331 -23.02 15.93 -32.23
C ARG A 331 -21.58 15.60 -32.57
N VAL A 332 -20.69 16.60 -32.48
CA VAL A 332 -19.24 16.40 -32.65
C VAL A 332 -18.71 15.49 -31.56
N TRP A 333 -19.02 15.78 -30.29
CA TRP A 333 -18.60 14.94 -29.16
C TRP A 333 -19.04 13.48 -29.32
N SER A 334 -20.34 13.24 -29.56
CA SER A 334 -20.87 11.87 -29.70
C SER A 334 -20.27 11.13 -30.89
N SER A 335 -20.01 11.83 -32.00
CA SER A 335 -19.47 11.18 -33.19
C SER A 335 -18.00 10.79 -33.06
N ARG A 336 -17.25 11.49 -32.20
CA ARG A 336 -15.83 11.26 -31.95
C ARG A 336 -15.60 10.19 -30.90
N ILE A 337 -16.47 10.10 -29.90
CA ILE A 337 -16.36 9.08 -28.86
C ILE A 337 -16.84 7.70 -29.32
N ALA A 338 -17.88 7.59 -30.17
CA ALA A 338 -18.50 6.29 -30.41
C ALA A 338 -17.58 5.31 -31.15
N VAL A 339 -16.80 5.75 -32.14
CA VAL A 339 -15.92 4.84 -32.91
C VAL A 339 -14.82 4.24 -32.01
N PRO A 340 -14.01 5.03 -31.27
CA PRO A 340 -13.01 4.49 -30.35
C PRO A 340 -13.62 3.67 -29.21
N PHE A 341 -14.80 4.06 -28.71
CA PHE A 341 -15.48 3.34 -27.64
C PHE A 341 -15.98 1.96 -28.08
N VAL A 342 -16.56 1.85 -29.29
CA VAL A 342 -16.98 0.55 -29.85
C VAL A 342 -15.76 -0.35 -30.08
N ILE A 343 -14.67 0.20 -30.62
CA ILE A 343 -13.40 -0.53 -30.79
C ILE A 343 -12.90 -1.06 -29.45
N LEU A 344 -12.86 -0.20 -28.41
CA LEU A 344 -12.44 -0.61 -27.08
C LEU A 344 -13.35 -1.71 -26.52
N GLY A 345 -14.68 -1.54 -26.58
CA GLY A 345 -15.63 -2.53 -26.10
C GLY A 345 -15.42 -3.91 -26.74
N LEU A 346 -15.22 -3.95 -28.07
CA LEU A 346 -14.91 -5.20 -28.78
C LEU A 346 -13.58 -5.82 -28.36
N LEU A 347 -12.54 -4.99 -28.18
CA LEU A 347 -11.21 -5.43 -27.75
C LEU A 347 -11.19 -5.96 -26.31
N VAL A 348 -11.89 -5.30 -25.40
CA VAL A 348 -12.07 -5.72 -24.00
C VAL A 348 -12.86 -7.04 -23.95
N CYS A 349 -13.95 -7.15 -24.72
CA CYS A 349 -14.69 -8.40 -24.84
C CYS A 349 -13.82 -9.54 -25.39
N ALA A 350 -12.98 -9.27 -26.40
CA ALA A 350 -12.04 -10.25 -26.94
C ALA A 350 -10.98 -10.67 -25.90
N ALA A 351 -10.45 -9.73 -25.12
CA ALA A 351 -9.51 -10.01 -24.04
C ALA A 351 -10.15 -10.86 -22.93
N LEU A 352 -11.37 -10.50 -22.50
CA LEU A 352 -12.13 -11.29 -21.53
C LEU A 352 -12.42 -12.69 -22.06
N ALA A 353 -12.87 -12.82 -23.31
CA ALA A 353 -13.11 -14.11 -23.95
C ALA A 353 -11.83 -14.97 -24.03
N ALA A 354 -10.67 -14.38 -24.32
CA ALA A 354 -9.39 -15.07 -24.30
C ALA A 354 -8.97 -15.55 -22.90
N THR A 355 -9.48 -14.91 -21.84
CA THR A 355 -9.25 -15.35 -20.44
C THR A 355 -10.25 -16.36 -19.91
N VAL A 356 -11.38 -16.61 -20.59
CA VAL A 356 -12.36 -17.65 -20.23
C VAL A 356 -11.81 -19.00 -20.71
N PRO A 357 -11.30 -19.88 -19.81
CA PRO A 357 -10.57 -21.07 -20.25
C PRO A 357 -11.46 -22.09 -20.95
N GLY A 358 -11.02 -22.51 -22.14
CA GLY A 358 -11.27 -23.84 -22.70
C GLY A 358 -10.30 -24.91 -22.17
N THR A 359 -9.50 -24.60 -21.14
CA THR A 359 -8.55 -25.54 -20.53
C THR A 359 -9.16 -26.16 -19.28
N SER A 360 -9.68 -27.38 -19.41
CA SER A 360 -10.26 -28.24 -18.37
C SER A 360 -9.33 -28.57 -17.18
N TRP A 361 -8.10 -28.04 -17.15
CA TRP A 361 -7.03 -28.44 -16.23
C TRP A 361 -6.81 -27.51 -15.03
N LEU A 362 -7.47 -26.36 -14.94
CA LEU A 362 -7.31 -25.45 -13.79
C LEU A 362 -8.52 -25.55 -12.86
N ARG A 363 -8.39 -26.30 -11.76
CA ARG A 363 -9.34 -26.43 -10.62
C ARG A 363 -10.24 -25.22 -10.35
N GLU A 364 -11.48 -25.50 -9.93
CA GLU A 364 -12.58 -24.58 -9.57
C GLU A 364 -12.20 -23.33 -8.76
N THR A 365 -11.20 -23.40 -7.88
CA THR A 365 -10.84 -22.25 -7.02
C THR A 365 -10.05 -21.14 -7.73
N ARG A 366 -9.37 -21.43 -8.86
CA ARG A 366 -8.66 -20.38 -9.63
C ARG A 366 -9.58 -19.61 -10.58
N PHE A 367 -10.72 -20.20 -10.96
CA PHE A 367 -11.64 -19.61 -11.92
C PHE A 367 -12.31 -18.31 -11.42
N ALA A 368 -12.73 -18.27 -10.15
CA ALA A 368 -13.36 -17.08 -9.56
C ALA A 368 -12.38 -15.88 -9.51
N SER A 369 -11.14 -16.14 -9.11
CA SER A 369 -10.08 -15.12 -9.00
C SER A 369 -9.69 -14.57 -10.37
N VAL A 370 -9.58 -15.41 -11.41
CA VAL A 370 -9.27 -14.96 -12.77
C VAL A 370 -10.39 -14.10 -13.36
N ARG A 371 -11.66 -14.48 -13.15
CA ARG A 371 -12.81 -13.68 -13.61
C ARG A 371 -12.90 -12.34 -12.91
N MET A 372 -12.70 -12.31 -11.59
CA MET A 372 -12.66 -11.06 -10.82
C MET A 372 -11.49 -10.17 -11.27
N PHE A 373 -10.31 -10.75 -11.49
CA PHE A 373 -9.16 -9.98 -11.97
C PHE A 373 -9.39 -9.45 -13.39
N GLY A 374 -9.92 -10.26 -14.29
CA GLY A 374 -10.24 -9.85 -15.67
C GLY A 374 -11.25 -8.70 -15.73
N SER A 375 -12.29 -8.74 -14.89
CA SER A 375 -13.28 -7.64 -14.82
C SER A 375 -12.69 -6.36 -14.22
N LEU A 376 -11.82 -6.46 -13.22
CA LEU A 376 -11.07 -5.32 -12.69
C LEU A 376 -10.14 -4.70 -13.76
N MET A 377 -9.48 -5.53 -14.57
CA MET A 377 -8.64 -5.04 -15.67
C MET A 377 -9.47 -4.37 -16.76
N ALA A 378 -10.62 -4.92 -17.12
CA ALA A 378 -11.55 -4.29 -18.06
C ALA A 378 -12.02 -2.91 -17.56
N LEU A 379 -12.31 -2.79 -16.26
CA LEU A 379 -12.65 -1.50 -15.64
C LEU A 379 -11.48 -0.52 -15.68
N ALA A 380 -10.26 -0.99 -15.43
CA ALA A 380 -9.04 -0.19 -15.53
C ALA A 380 -8.77 0.30 -16.97
N GLU A 381 -9.04 -0.52 -17.99
CA GLU A 381 -8.92 -0.15 -19.40
C GLU A 381 -9.96 0.92 -19.80
N LEU A 382 -11.20 0.77 -19.32
CA LEU A 382 -12.23 1.78 -19.52
C LEU A 382 -11.87 3.10 -18.82
N ALA A 383 -11.39 3.04 -17.58
CA ALA A 383 -10.88 4.19 -16.86
C ALA A 383 -9.73 4.88 -17.62
N ALA A 384 -8.80 4.10 -18.16
CA ALA A 384 -7.69 4.61 -18.96
C ALA A 384 -8.16 5.32 -20.23
N PHE A 385 -9.14 4.75 -20.93
CA PHE A 385 -9.77 5.39 -22.09
C PHE A 385 -10.42 6.71 -21.74
N VAL A 386 -11.20 6.76 -20.66
CA VAL A 386 -11.92 7.96 -20.20
C VAL A 386 -10.94 9.08 -19.82
N VAL A 387 -9.89 8.76 -19.07
CA VAL A 387 -8.86 9.72 -18.68
C VAL A 387 -8.02 10.16 -19.88
N GLY A 388 -7.70 9.23 -20.79
CA GLY A 388 -7.03 9.54 -22.06
C GLY A 388 -7.84 10.49 -22.93
N GLN A 389 -9.16 10.30 -23.01
CA GLN A 389 -10.08 11.19 -23.70
C GLN A 389 -10.05 12.60 -23.10
N TRP A 390 -10.11 12.70 -21.77
CA TRP A 390 -10.02 13.99 -21.07
C TRP A 390 -8.67 14.68 -21.29
N ALA A 391 -7.57 13.94 -21.20
CA ALA A 391 -6.23 14.45 -21.49
C ALA A 391 -6.11 14.94 -22.94
N GLY A 392 -6.70 14.20 -23.88
CA GLY A 392 -6.78 14.55 -25.30
C GLY A 392 -7.56 15.85 -25.56
N GLN A 393 -8.51 16.22 -24.71
CA GLN A 393 -9.20 17.51 -24.84
C GLN A 393 -8.41 18.66 -24.19
N CYS A 394 -7.79 18.41 -23.04
CA CYS A 394 -7.08 19.42 -22.26
C CYS A 394 -5.76 19.85 -22.90
N ILE A 395 -5.06 18.92 -23.54
CA ILE A 395 -3.70 19.14 -24.04
C ILE A 395 -3.75 19.42 -25.55
N PRO A 396 -3.41 20.64 -26.02
CA PRO A 396 -3.53 20.97 -27.45
C PRO A 396 -2.52 20.26 -28.35
N SER A 397 -1.41 19.77 -27.79
CA SER A 397 -0.36 19.09 -28.55
C SER A 397 -0.62 17.57 -28.58
N PRO A 398 -0.76 16.94 -29.77
CA PRO A 398 -1.04 15.51 -29.88
C PRO A 398 0.02 14.63 -29.23
N VAL A 399 1.31 14.97 -29.39
CA VAL A 399 2.41 14.18 -28.81
C VAL A 399 2.38 14.25 -27.29
N ILE A 400 2.22 15.46 -26.73
CA ILE A 400 2.15 15.65 -25.28
C ILE A 400 0.92 14.91 -24.73
N ALA A 401 -0.23 14.96 -25.42
CA ALA A 401 -1.44 14.27 -25.00
C ALA A 401 -1.28 12.75 -25.00
N LEU A 402 -0.61 12.16 -26.00
CA LEU A 402 -0.37 10.72 -26.06
C LEU A 402 0.63 10.23 -25.03
N ILE A 403 1.61 11.06 -24.66
CA ILE A 403 2.54 10.72 -23.57
C ILE A 403 1.84 10.86 -22.22
N ALA A 404 1.11 11.97 -22.01
CA ALA A 404 0.46 12.27 -20.75
C ALA A 404 -0.75 11.38 -20.46
N GLY A 405 -1.52 11.00 -21.50
CA GLY A 405 -2.76 10.23 -21.36
C GLY A 405 -2.60 8.94 -20.55
N PRO A 406 -1.70 8.02 -20.93
CA PRO A 406 -1.44 6.79 -20.17
C PRO A 406 -0.95 7.04 -18.74
N ILE A 407 -0.12 8.06 -18.52
CA ILE A 407 0.38 8.39 -17.18
C ILE A 407 -0.74 8.93 -16.29
N LEU A 408 -1.55 9.85 -16.82
CA LEU A 408 -2.71 10.39 -16.11
C LEU A 408 -3.73 9.28 -15.81
N ALA A 409 -3.93 8.35 -16.75
CA ALA A 409 -4.75 7.16 -16.54
C ALA A 409 -4.21 6.30 -15.39
N MET A 410 -2.91 6.00 -15.37
CA MET A 410 -2.27 5.28 -14.27
C MET A 410 -2.41 6.01 -12.93
N ALA A 411 -2.21 7.33 -12.92
CA ALA A 411 -2.37 8.14 -11.72
C ALA A 411 -3.82 8.11 -11.21
N ALA A 412 -4.81 8.23 -12.10
CA ALA A 412 -6.22 8.17 -11.76
C ALA A 412 -6.64 6.79 -11.22
N ILE A 413 -6.19 5.72 -11.87
CA ILE A 413 -6.45 4.34 -11.43
C ILE A 413 -5.76 4.08 -10.09
N GLY A 414 -4.48 4.45 -9.96
CA GLY A 414 -3.72 4.34 -8.72
C GLY A 414 -4.36 5.12 -7.58
N PHE A 415 -4.84 6.33 -7.83
CA PHE A 415 -5.60 7.12 -6.86
C PHE A 415 -6.91 6.44 -6.48
N SER A 416 -7.64 5.84 -7.43
CA SER A 416 -8.89 5.13 -7.15
C SER A 416 -8.66 3.89 -6.28
N VAL A 417 -7.60 3.13 -6.58
CA VAL A 417 -7.14 1.98 -5.79
C VAL A 417 -6.73 2.46 -4.39
N ALA A 418 -5.91 3.49 -4.28
CA ALA A 418 -5.52 4.10 -3.01
C ALA A 418 -6.74 4.54 -2.21
N ALA A 419 -7.71 5.21 -2.83
CA ALA A 419 -8.92 5.64 -2.16
C ALA A 419 -9.78 4.45 -1.69
N GLN A 420 -9.85 3.38 -2.46
CA GLN A 420 -10.57 2.17 -2.07
C GLN A 420 -9.93 1.51 -0.83
N PHE A 421 -8.63 1.26 -0.86
CA PHE A 421 -7.94 0.54 0.20
C PHE A 421 -7.60 1.43 1.40
N SER A 422 -7.09 2.63 1.16
CA SER A 422 -6.65 3.54 2.22
C SER A 422 -7.80 4.35 2.83
N LEU A 423 -8.78 4.75 2.02
CA LEU A 423 -9.91 5.58 2.46
C LEU A 423 -11.19 4.79 2.72
N GLY A 424 -11.27 3.52 2.31
CA GLY A 424 -12.50 2.73 2.38
C GLY A 424 -13.55 3.17 1.36
N THR A 425 -13.12 3.75 0.23
CA THR A 425 -14.03 4.17 -0.84
C THR A 425 -14.72 2.95 -1.44
N PRO A 426 -16.07 2.92 -1.51
CA PRO A 426 -16.77 1.85 -2.20
C PRO A 426 -16.40 1.79 -3.68
N TRP A 427 -16.21 0.58 -4.23
CA TRP A 427 -15.80 0.40 -5.64
C TRP A 427 -16.77 1.04 -6.64
N TRP A 428 -18.08 1.06 -6.34
CA TRP A 428 -19.09 1.70 -7.19
C TRP A 428 -18.91 3.22 -7.23
N LEU A 429 -18.50 3.83 -6.11
CA LEU A 429 -18.22 5.25 -6.06
C LEU A 429 -16.96 5.56 -6.87
N ALA A 430 -15.90 4.75 -6.69
CA ALA A 430 -14.69 4.85 -7.51
C ALA A 430 -15.00 4.76 -9.01
N ALA A 431 -15.94 3.90 -9.43
CA ALA A 431 -16.40 3.82 -10.82
C ALA A 431 -17.19 5.08 -11.26
N ILE A 432 -18.12 5.57 -10.43
CA ILE A 432 -18.92 6.78 -10.72
C ILE A 432 -18.03 8.02 -10.91
N VAL A 433 -16.91 8.10 -10.20
CA VAL A 433 -15.98 9.23 -10.28
C VAL A 433 -15.43 9.40 -11.71
N TYR A 434 -15.31 8.32 -12.49
CA TYR A 434 -14.92 8.39 -13.91
C TYR A 434 -16.00 8.97 -14.83
N LEU A 435 -17.23 9.20 -14.37
CA LEU A 435 -18.19 10.00 -15.11
C LEU A 435 -17.77 11.48 -15.18
N ALA A 436 -16.99 11.98 -14.21
CA ALA A 436 -16.57 13.38 -14.18
C ALA A 436 -15.71 13.77 -15.41
N PRO A 437 -14.65 13.04 -15.81
CA PRO A 437 -13.94 13.33 -17.05
C PRO A 437 -14.81 13.23 -18.32
N ILE A 438 -15.76 12.28 -18.38
CA ILE A 438 -16.69 12.15 -19.52
C ILE A 438 -17.58 13.39 -19.62
N LEU A 439 -18.18 13.81 -18.51
CA LEU A 439 -19.01 15.01 -18.42
C LEU A 439 -18.19 16.26 -18.73
N ALA A 440 -16.97 16.37 -18.21
CA ALA A 440 -16.04 17.45 -18.51
C ALA A 440 -15.85 17.60 -20.01
N THR A 441 -15.50 16.49 -20.69
CA THR A 441 -15.27 16.55 -22.13
C THR A 441 -16.51 16.92 -22.92
N ARG A 442 -17.69 16.42 -22.52
CA ARG A 442 -18.96 16.76 -23.15
C ARG A 442 -19.29 18.25 -23.01
N CYS A 443 -19.21 18.78 -21.80
CA CYS A 443 -19.54 20.18 -21.50
C CYS A 443 -18.57 21.16 -22.16
N LEU A 444 -17.28 20.80 -22.22
CA LEU A 444 -16.21 21.66 -22.69
C LEU A 444 -15.90 21.52 -24.18
N THR A 445 -16.63 20.66 -24.91
CA THR A 445 -16.43 20.45 -26.34
C THR A 445 -16.59 21.76 -27.13
N ARG A 446 -17.52 22.65 -26.73
CA ARG A 446 -17.69 23.95 -27.42
C ARG A 446 -16.44 24.84 -27.31
N GLY A 447 -15.94 25.05 -26.09
CA GLY A 447 -14.73 25.85 -25.88
C GLY A 447 -13.50 25.27 -26.57
N TRP A 448 -13.41 23.93 -26.61
CA TRP A 448 -12.36 23.23 -27.34
C TRP A 448 -12.49 23.40 -28.87
N MET A 449 -13.71 23.28 -29.43
CA MET A 449 -14.00 23.50 -30.85
C MET A 449 -13.60 24.92 -31.29
N ASP A 450 -13.93 25.91 -30.47
CA ASP A 450 -13.63 27.32 -30.72
C ASP A 450 -12.15 27.67 -30.42
N ARG A 451 -11.37 26.73 -29.88
CA ARG A 451 -9.98 26.92 -29.39
C ARG A 451 -9.84 28.06 -28.38
N ARG A 452 -10.89 28.33 -27.61
CA ARG A 452 -10.93 29.36 -26.58
C ARG A 452 -10.50 28.78 -25.24
N PHE A 453 -9.19 28.54 -25.10
CA PHE A 453 -8.58 28.05 -23.85
C PHE A 453 -8.37 29.17 -22.81
N GLY A 454 -9.40 29.97 -22.56
CA GLY A 454 -9.38 31.07 -21.59
C GLY A 454 -9.48 30.59 -20.13
N ALA A 455 -9.40 31.52 -19.18
CA ALA A 455 -9.48 31.21 -17.75
C ALA A 455 -10.75 30.41 -17.39
N SER A 456 -11.91 30.76 -17.96
CA SER A 456 -13.16 30.03 -17.73
C SER A 456 -13.09 28.56 -18.15
N TYR A 457 -12.37 28.23 -19.23
CA TYR A 457 -12.21 26.83 -19.66
C TYR A 457 -11.40 26.04 -18.62
N TRP A 458 -10.31 26.62 -18.15
CA TRP A 458 -9.44 25.98 -17.15
C TRP A 458 -10.09 25.87 -15.77
N VAL A 459 -10.84 26.89 -15.32
CA VAL A 459 -11.62 26.81 -14.07
C VAL A 459 -12.62 25.66 -14.12
N GLN A 460 -13.32 25.48 -15.25
CA GLN A 460 -14.26 24.37 -15.40
C GLN A 460 -13.53 23.01 -15.42
N GLN A 461 -12.38 22.88 -16.09
CA GLN A 461 -11.57 21.67 -16.02
C GLN A 461 -11.12 21.36 -14.59
N SER A 462 -10.62 22.38 -13.87
CA SER A 462 -10.20 22.25 -12.47
C SER A 462 -11.35 21.81 -11.58
N LEU A 463 -12.57 22.32 -11.79
CA LEU A 463 -13.75 21.88 -11.03
C LEU A 463 -14.02 20.38 -11.21
N PHE A 464 -13.96 19.86 -12.44
CA PHE A 464 -14.15 18.41 -12.68
C PHE A 464 -13.03 17.57 -12.07
N VAL A 465 -11.78 18.05 -12.10
CA VAL A 465 -10.65 17.39 -11.42
C VAL A 465 -10.86 17.41 -9.90
N SER A 466 -11.31 18.52 -9.32
CA SER A 466 -11.63 18.60 -7.89
C SER A 466 -12.74 17.63 -7.50
N VAL A 467 -13.80 17.51 -8.29
CA VAL A 467 -14.85 16.49 -8.09
C VAL A 467 -14.26 15.08 -8.16
N PHE A 468 -13.39 14.82 -9.14
CA PHE A 468 -12.71 13.53 -9.27
C PHE A 468 -11.89 13.17 -8.02
N LEU A 469 -11.17 14.14 -7.45
CA LEU A 469 -10.31 13.92 -6.29
C LEU A 469 -11.06 13.91 -4.95
N ILE A 470 -12.08 14.73 -4.78
CA ILE A 470 -12.77 14.91 -3.48
C ILE A 470 -13.82 13.83 -3.25
N LEU A 471 -14.55 13.40 -4.29
CA LEU A 471 -15.69 12.50 -4.13
C LEU A 471 -15.33 11.16 -3.44
N PRO A 472 -14.19 10.51 -3.76
CA PRO A 472 -13.72 9.31 -3.04
C PRO A 472 -13.37 9.54 -1.57
N VAL A 473 -13.08 10.78 -1.16
CA VAL A 473 -12.68 11.11 0.22
C VAL A 473 -13.91 11.25 1.14
N ILE A 474 -15.10 11.49 0.58
CA ILE A 474 -16.33 11.74 1.36
C ILE A 474 -16.71 10.58 2.30
N PRO A 475 -16.69 9.29 1.89
CA PRO A 475 -17.00 8.19 2.80
C PRO A 475 -16.08 8.15 4.02
N PHE A 476 -14.79 8.43 3.83
CA PHE A 476 -13.82 8.54 4.92
C PHE A 476 -14.17 9.69 5.86
N LEU A 477 -14.38 10.90 5.34
CA LEU A 477 -14.75 12.06 6.17
C LEU A 477 -16.04 11.80 6.95
N ASN A 478 -17.03 11.18 6.32
CA ASN A 478 -18.27 10.81 6.98
C ASN A 478 -18.05 9.75 8.07
N ALA A 479 -17.18 8.75 7.84
CA ALA A 479 -16.82 7.77 8.85
C ALA A 479 -16.10 8.44 10.04
N VAL A 480 -15.17 9.34 9.77
CA VAL A 480 -14.46 10.11 10.81
C VAL A 480 -15.42 11.00 11.59
N VAL A 481 -16.38 11.66 10.94
CA VAL A 481 -17.35 12.53 11.62
C VAL A 481 -18.35 11.73 12.47
N ARG A 482 -18.78 10.55 12.01
CA ARG A 482 -19.74 9.69 12.72
C ARG A 482 -19.12 8.90 13.86
N GLU A 483 -17.84 8.55 13.77
CA GLU A 483 -17.16 7.78 14.81
C GLU A 483 -16.91 8.68 16.03
N PRO A 484 -17.50 8.38 17.20
CA PRO A 484 -17.32 9.21 18.38
C PRO A 484 -15.86 9.19 18.84
N SER A 485 -15.41 10.28 19.45
CA SER A 485 -14.09 10.40 20.05
C SER A 485 -14.20 10.54 21.56
N MET A 486 -13.15 10.15 22.29
CA MET A 486 -13.01 10.42 23.73
C MET A 486 -13.29 11.89 24.03
N ALA A 487 -14.10 12.16 25.07
CA ALA A 487 -14.38 13.51 25.51
C ALA A 487 -13.10 14.22 25.95
N GLY A 488 -12.93 15.49 25.59
CA GLY A 488 -11.72 16.26 25.90
C GLY A 488 -11.48 16.48 27.40
N SER A 489 -12.49 16.36 28.26
CA SER A 489 -12.31 16.34 29.72
C SER A 489 -11.58 15.08 30.19
N ILE A 490 -12.05 13.90 29.77
CA ILE A 490 -11.44 12.60 30.10
C ILE A 490 -10.01 12.54 29.57
N ALA A 491 -9.77 13.02 28.33
CA ALA A 491 -8.43 13.07 27.76
C ALA A 491 -7.47 13.91 28.62
N ARG A 492 -7.91 15.08 29.12
CA ARG A 492 -7.11 15.94 30.00
C ARG A 492 -6.84 15.31 31.37
N GLU A 493 -7.81 14.59 31.94
CA GLU A 493 -7.60 13.84 33.18
C GLU A 493 -6.56 12.73 33.01
N ILE A 494 -6.67 11.96 31.91
CA ILE A 494 -5.70 10.92 31.56
C ILE A 494 -4.31 11.53 31.37
N GLU A 495 -4.21 12.64 30.63
CA GLU A 495 -2.94 13.37 30.48
C GLU A 495 -2.36 13.84 31.81
N GLY A 496 -3.20 14.23 32.78
CA GLY A 496 -2.75 14.56 34.14
C GLY A 496 -2.06 13.37 34.82
N VAL A 497 -2.66 12.18 34.72
CA VAL A 497 -2.07 10.93 35.25
C VAL A 497 -0.81 10.53 34.49
N VAL A 498 -0.77 10.69 33.16
CA VAL A 498 0.42 10.44 32.35
C VAL A 498 1.57 11.37 32.76
N ARG A 499 1.31 12.65 33.03
CA ARG A 499 2.35 13.58 33.50
C ARG A 499 2.88 13.21 34.89
N GLN A 500 2.00 12.73 35.76
CA GLN A 500 2.37 12.31 37.11
C GLN A 500 3.27 11.06 37.10
N PHE A 501 2.95 10.04 36.28
CA PHE A 501 3.62 8.73 36.33
C PHE A 501 4.50 8.40 35.12
N GLY A 502 4.46 9.20 34.06
CA GLY A 502 5.14 8.90 32.79
C GLY A 502 6.66 8.90 32.91
N SER A 503 7.23 9.79 33.72
CA SER A 503 8.68 9.80 34.01
C SER A 503 9.10 8.56 34.78
N GLU A 504 8.31 8.13 35.77
CA GLU A 504 8.61 6.92 36.55
C GLU A 504 8.59 5.67 35.67
N ALA A 505 7.56 5.53 34.83
CA ALA A 505 7.43 4.40 33.91
C ALA A 505 8.58 4.33 32.89
N ALA A 506 9.10 5.47 32.43
CA ALA A 506 10.25 5.50 31.54
C ALA A 506 11.56 5.07 32.24
N THR A 507 11.68 5.30 33.56
CA THR A 507 12.90 5.00 34.33
C THR A 507 12.97 3.59 34.89
N ARG A 508 11.85 2.87 34.97
CA ARG A 508 11.77 1.52 35.55
C ARG A 508 11.38 0.50 34.49
N PRO A 509 12.34 -0.07 33.73
CA PRO A 509 12.03 -1.07 32.72
C PRO A 509 11.39 -2.30 33.37
N SER A 510 10.33 -2.82 32.74
CA SER A 510 9.69 -4.05 33.20
C SER A 510 10.65 -5.23 33.06
N VAL A 511 10.79 -6.02 34.13
CA VAL A 511 11.61 -7.23 34.12
C VAL A 511 10.75 -8.40 33.63
N GLU A 512 11.28 -9.16 32.67
CA GLU A 512 10.68 -10.43 32.25
C GLU A 512 11.21 -11.56 33.14
N LEU A 513 10.30 -12.26 33.81
CA LEU A 513 10.65 -13.43 34.61
C LEU A 513 10.78 -14.65 33.70
N VAL A 514 11.85 -15.43 33.88
CA VAL A 514 12.20 -16.53 32.97
C VAL A 514 12.29 -17.85 33.74
N LEU A 515 11.52 -18.85 33.27
CA LEU A 515 11.64 -20.24 33.73
C LEU A 515 12.85 -20.95 33.11
N ARG A 516 13.39 -21.97 33.77
CA ARG A 516 14.46 -22.81 33.22
C ARG A 516 13.97 -23.56 31.98
N LYS A 517 14.72 -23.45 30.88
CA LYS A 517 14.52 -24.25 29.67
C LYS A 517 14.69 -25.73 30.04
N GLY A 518 13.58 -26.46 30.12
CA GLY A 518 13.52 -27.85 30.59
C GLY A 518 12.35 -28.15 31.53
N VAL A 519 11.87 -27.17 32.29
CA VAL A 519 10.70 -27.36 33.20
C VAL A 519 9.38 -27.07 32.49
N ALA A 520 9.42 -26.35 31.35
CA ALA A 520 8.23 -25.79 30.71
C ALA A 520 7.82 -26.46 29.38
N THR A 521 8.44 -27.57 28.95
CA THR A 521 8.36 -28.00 27.54
C THR A 521 8.12 -29.49 27.26
N GLU A 522 7.66 -30.30 28.21
CA GLU A 522 7.36 -31.72 27.90
C GLU A 522 5.94 -31.99 27.36
N ASP A 523 4.99 -31.05 27.44
CA ASP A 523 3.57 -31.37 27.20
C ASP A 523 2.88 -30.73 25.96
N THR A 524 3.60 -30.13 25.00
CA THR A 524 2.93 -29.52 23.82
C THR A 524 3.56 -29.78 22.44
N SER A 525 4.51 -30.70 22.32
CA SER A 525 5.09 -31.07 21.01
C SER A 525 4.55 -32.36 20.38
N ASP A 526 3.43 -32.90 20.85
CA ASP A 526 2.75 -34.00 20.15
C ASP A 526 2.01 -33.49 18.91
N GLY A 527 2.77 -33.42 17.80
CA GLY A 527 2.43 -34.15 16.58
C GLY A 527 1.11 -33.93 15.84
N SER A 528 0.24 -32.97 16.17
CA SER A 528 -0.95 -32.67 15.35
C SER A 528 -0.67 -31.56 14.33
N ALA A 529 -0.13 -31.98 13.18
CA ALA A 529 -0.25 -31.24 11.93
C ALA A 529 -1.73 -31.24 11.49
N THR A 530 -2.55 -30.43 12.16
CA THR A 530 -3.87 -30.06 11.68
C THR A 530 -3.83 -28.60 11.24
N ASP A 531 -4.01 -28.43 9.94
CA ASP A 531 -4.18 -27.18 9.22
C ASP A 531 -5.04 -26.14 9.98
N GLY A 532 -4.56 -24.89 10.00
CA GLY A 532 -5.46 -23.73 9.97
C GLY A 532 -5.78 -23.00 11.27
N ALA A 533 -5.00 -23.10 12.34
CA ALA A 533 -5.14 -22.20 13.49
C ALA A 533 -3.94 -21.25 13.61
N MET A 534 -4.24 -19.94 13.58
CA MET A 534 -3.34 -18.80 13.75
C MET A 534 -2.27 -19.04 14.84
N THR A 535 -1.02 -19.22 14.41
CA THR A 535 0.13 -19.05 15.29
C THR A 535 0.31 -17.56 15.56
N MET A 536 0.16 -17.16 16.83
CA MET A 536 0.51 -15.83 17.31
C MET A 536 2.04 -15.66 17.24
N ASN A 537 2.54 -15.14 16.11
CA ASN A 537 3.87 -14.52 16.04
C ASN A 537 3.78 -13.12 16.65
N ALA A 538 3.95 -13.05 17.97
CA ALA A 538 4.30 -11.80 18.64
C ALA A 538 5.82 -11.63 18.57
N ASP A 539 6.30 -11.03 17.48
CA ASP A 539 7.65 -10.46 17.46
C ASP A 539 7.65 -9.21 18.37
N PRO A 540 8.47 -9.15 19.43
CA PRO A 540 8.61 -7.93 20.21
C PRO A 540 9.36 -6.90 19.38
N VAL A 541 8.65 -5.91 18.86
CA VAL A 541 9.25 -4.69 18.30
C VAL A 541 9.79 -3.86 19.47
N ALA A 542 10.97 -4.25 19.96
CA ALA A 542 11.74 -3.45 20.89
C ALA A 542 12.37 -2.27 20.13
N ALA A 543 12.02 -1.06 20.55
CA ALA A 543 12.71 0.14 20.13
C ALA A 543 14.15 0.12 20.68
N GLY A 544 15.13 0.15 19.78
CA GLY A 544 16.47 0.69 20.02
C GLY A 544 17.27 0.12 21.18
N VAL A 545 17.64 -1.17 21.11
CA VAL A 545 18.81 -1.67 21.83
C VAL A 545 19.87 -2.06 20.80
N THR A 546 21.04 -1.44 20.93
CA THR A 546 22.21 -1.61 20.06
C THR A 546 22.51 -3.07 19.80
N ARG A 547 22.47 -3.46 18.51
CA ARG A 547 22.95 -4.73 17.98
C ARG A 547 24.43 -4.87 18.36
N ARG A 548 24.72 -5.70 19.37
CA ARG A 548 26.08 -6.07 19.75
C ARG A 548 26.46 -7.28 18.90
N ASP A 549 27.49 -7.13 18.08
CA ASP A 549 28.06 -8.21 17.28
C ASP A 549 28.51 -9.34 18.21
N SER A 550 27.93 -10.53 18.01
CA SER A 550 28.40 -11.77 18.61
C SER A 550 28.55 -12.82 17.50
N SER A 551 29.61 -12.66 16.71
CA SER A 551 30.13 -13.68 15.80
C SER A 551 31.58 -14.00 16.19
N ALA A 552 31.75 -14.73 17.29
CA ALA A 552 32.93 -15.54 17.61
C ALA A 552 32.61 -16.34 18.88
N ASP A 553 33.14 -17.56 18.96
CA ASP A 553 33.06 -18.49 20.09
C ASP A 553 31.78 -19.33 20.24
N SER A 554 31.55 -20.18 19.25
CA SER A 554 30.92 -21.49 19.46
C SER A 554 32.01 -22.56 19.64
N ALA A 555 32.73 -22.48 20.76
CA ALA A 555 33.48 -23.62 21.30
C ALA A 555 32.56 -24.38 22.26
N SER A 556 32.25 -25.62 21.90
CA SER A 556 31.45 -26.58 22.64
C SER A 556 32.06 -26.88 24.02
N VAL A 557 31.62 -26.15 25.05
CA VAL A 557 31.83 -26.54 26.45
C VAL A 557 30.73 -27.54 26.81
N ASN A 558 31.11 -28.82 26.93
CA ASN A 558 30.34 -29.84 27.63
C ASN A 558 30.11 -29.38 29.08
N ARG A 559 29.01 -28.66 29.32
CA ARG A 559 28.53 -28.43 30.69
C ARG A 559 27.91 -29.74 31.17
N VAL A 560 28.64 -30.40 32.07
CA VAL A 560 28.10 -31.43 32.95
C VAL A 560 26.81 -30.88 33.56
N HIS A 561 25.67 -31.49 33.20
CA HIS A 561 24.40 -31.19 33.85
C HIS A 561 24.55 -31.60 35.33
N PRO A 562 24.38 -30.68 36.30
CA PRO A 562 24.33 -31.07 37.70
C PRO A 562 23.19 -32.10 37.88
N LEU A 563 23.44 -33.12 38.71
CA LEU A 563 22.46 -34.14 39.11
C LEU A 563 21.12 -33.46 39.48
N PRO A 564 19.97 -34.08 39.15
CA PRO A 564 18.67 -33.51 39.48
C PRO A 564 18.61 -33.23 40.99
N SER A 565 18.40 -31.97 41.36
CA SER A 565 18.11 -31.61 42.75
C SER A 565 16.93 -32.47 43.22
N GLU A 566 17.00 -32.98 44.46
CA GLU A 566 15.92 -33.79 45.06
C GLU A 566 14.56 -33.07 45.07
N ASP A 567 14.55 -31.74 44.87
CA ASP A 567 13.35 -30.90 44.74
C ASP A 567 13.46 -29.89 43.58
N PRO A 568 13.13 -30.29 42.33
CA PRO A 568 13.23 -29.40 41.17
C PRO A 568 12.20 -28.26 41.18
N ILE A 569 11.02 -28.47 41.80
CA ILE A 569 9.98 -27.46 41.91
C ILE A 569 10.39 -26.37 42.89
N GLY A 570 10.86 -26.76 44.08
CA GLY A 570 11.36 -25.82 45.08
C GLY A 570 12.55 -25.00 44.58
N ALA A 571 13.45 -25.63 43.80
CA ALA A 571 14.56 -24.91 43.15
C ALA A 571 14.07 -23.84 42.16
N GLU A 572 13.03 -24.12 41.38
CA GLU A 572 12.48 -23.15 40.42
C GLU A 572 11.68 -22.04 41.13
N LEU A 573 10.90 -22.35 42.17
CA LEU A 573 10.23 -21.35 43.02
C LEU A 573 11.26 -20.41 43.68
N ALA A 574 12.34 -20.96 44.26
CA ALA A 574 13.41 -20.17 44.86
C ALA A 574 14.10 -19.26 43.83
N ARG A 575 14.27 -19.74 42.59
CA ARG A 575 14.83 -18.95 41.51
C ARG A 575 13.90 -17.80 41.09
N ILE A 576 12.59 -18.03 41.02
CA ILE A 576 11.61 -16.97 40.75
C ILE A 576 11.65 -15.93 41.87
N ALA A 577 11.72 -16.36 43.13
CA ALA A 577 11.87 -15.47 44.28
C ALA A 577 13.14 -14.61 44.18
N GLU A 578 14.26 -15.21 43.77
CA GLU A 578 15.52 -14.48 43.59
C GLU A 578 15.44 -13.47 42.43
N GLN A 579 14.79 -13.84 41.32
CA GLN A 579 14.52 -12.89 40.23
C GLN A 579 13.67 -11.70 40.70
N LEU A 580 12.64 -11.95 41.51
CA LEU A 580 11.80 -10.89 42.07
C LEU A 580 12.56 -10.00 43.06
N LYS A 581 13.40 -10.57 43.93
CA LYS A 581 14.28 -9.81 44.83
C LYS A 581 15.28 -8.92 44.09
N SER A 582 15.75 -9.38 42.94
CA SER A 582 16.73 -8.64 42.12
C SER A 582 16.17 -7.36 41.50
N THR A 583 14.86 -7.17 41.51
CA THR A 583 14.19 -5.98 40.97
C THR A 583 13.26 -5.37 42.00
N THR A 584 13.13 -4.06 42.05
CA THR A 584 12.03 -3.35 42.77
C THR A 584 10.99 -2.80 41.79
N GLY A 585 11.21 -2.99 40.49
CA GLY A 585 10.39 -2.46 39.40
C GLY A 585 9.20 -3.34 39.02
N PRO A 586 8.45 -2.91 37.99
CA PRO A 586 7.35 -3.68 37.43
C PRO A 586 7.86 -4.95 36.72
N ILE A 587 6.97 -5.92 36.57
CA ILE A 587 7.19 -7.12 35.76
C ILE A 587 6.23 -7.17 34.57
N ASN A 588 6.60 -7.87 33.50
CA ASN A 588 5.80 -8.00 32.28
C ASN A 588 4.95 -9.29 32.28
N ALA A 589 3.71 -9.21 31.77
CA ALA A 589 2.83 -10.36 31.53
C ALA A 589 3.37 -11.39 30.51
N ALA A 590 4.45 -11.11 29.77
CA ALA A 590 5.23 -12.13 29.05
C ALA A 590 5.73 -13.25 30.01
N GLY A 591 5.86 -12.94 31.30
CA GLY A 591 5.97 -13.88 32.41
C GLY A 591 4.69 -14.69 32.70
N TYR A 592 3.71 -14.74 31.80
CA TYR A 592 2.50 -15.56 31.90
C TYR A 592 2.86 -17.01 32.25
N ARG A 593 3.94 -17.53 31.67
CA ARG A 593 4.45 -18.88 31.98
C ARG A 593 4.86 -19.03 33.45
N VAL A 594 5.52 -18.03 34.01
CA VAL A 594 5.94 -18.01 35.42
C VAL A 594 4.72 -17.94 36.33
N THR A 595 3.79 -17.03 36.03
CA THR A 595 2.56 -16.87 36.82
C THR A 595 1.72 -18.15 36.78
N ARG A 596 1.53 -18.73 35.59
CA ARG A 596 0.87 -20.03 35.38
C ARG A 596 1.58 -21.13 36.15
N PHE A 597 2.91 -21.20 36.10
CA PHE A 597 3.69 -22.21 36.83
C PHE A 597 3.48 -22.12 38.34
N VAL A 598 3.69 -20.94 38.95
CA VAL A 598 3.52 -20.75 40.40
C VAL A 598 2.10 -21.11 40.82
N TRP A 599 1.12 -20.72 40.01
CA TRP A 599 -0.27 -21.05 40.23
C TRP A 599 -0.56 -22.56 40.17
N HIS A 600 -0.04 -23.27 39.16
CA HIS A 600 -0.21 -24.72 39.04
C HIS A 600 0.43 -25.44 40.23
N VAL A 601 1.62 -25.01 40.66
CA VAL A 601 2.29 -25.58 41.84
C VAL A 601 1.43 -25.38 43.09
N ALA A 602 0.85 -24.19 43.30
CA ALA A 602 -0.05 -23.95 44.44
C ALA A 602 -1.25 -24.93 44.45
N ILE A 603 -1.93 -25.10 43.30
CA ILE A 603 -3.09 -26.00 43.19
C ILE A 603 -2.69 -27.46 43.45
N VAL A 604 -1.60 -27.92 42.82
CA VAL A 604 -1.15 -29.31 42.94
C VAL A 604 -0.68 -29.61 44.35
N SER A 605 0.13 -28.75 44.96
CA SER A 605 0.57 -28.89 46.34
C SER A 605 -0.60 -28.87 47.32
N ARG A 606 -1.61 -28.03 47.10
CA ARG A 606 -2.85 -28.02 47.88
C ARG A 606 -3.62 -29.33 47.76
N ALA A 607 -3.79 -29.84 46.55
CA ALA A 607 -4.47 -31.12 46.31
C ALA A 607 -3.75 -32.27 47.02
N HIS A 608 -2.41 -32.28 47.01
CA HIS A 608 -1.62 -33.25 47.77
C HIS A 608 -1.80 -33.13 49.28
N LEU A 609 -1.85 -31.91 49.83
CA LEU A 609 -2.10 -31.69 51.26
C LEU A 609 -3.51 -32.13 51.67
N ALA A 610 -4.51 -31.96 50.80
CA ALA A 610 -5.88 -32.37 51.04
C ALA A 610 -6.09 -33.89 50.92
N ALA A 611 -5.38 -34.54 49.99
CA ALA A 611 -5.48 -35.98 49.75
C ALA A 611 -4.75 -36.82 50.81
N ASN A 612 -3.73 -36.26 51.47
CA ASN A 612 -2.80 -37.04 52.26
C ASN A 612 -3.09 -37.00 53.77
N GLY A 613 -3.59 -38.13 54.27
CA GLY A 613 -2.97 -38.82 55.41
C GLY A 613 -1.76 -39.68 55.00
N GLY A 614 -1.10 -39.37 53.88
CA GLY A 614 0.06 -40.09 53.30
C GLY A 614 1.41 -39.83 54.02
N PRO A 615 2.54 -40.37 53.52
CA PRO A 615 3.84 -40.32 54.18
C PRO A 615 4.29 -38.88 54.51
N VAL A 616 4.77 -38.70 55.74
CA VAL A 616 5.07 -37.40 56.39
C VAL A 616 5.97 -36.50 55.52
N ASP A 617 6.93 -37.07 54.79
CA ASP A 617 7.94 -36.32 54.02
C ASP A 617 7.35 -35.63 52.77
N VAL A 618 6.41 -36.28 52.06
CA VAL A 618 5.76 -35.69 50.87
C VAL A 618 4.81 -34.56 51.27
N SER A 619 4.21 -34.68 52.46
CA SER A 619 3.36 -33.63 53.04
C SER A 619 4.19 -32.38 53.39
N ALA A 620 5.40 -32.55 53.93
CA ALA A 620 6.29 -31.44 54.26
C ALA A 620 6.79 -30.67 53.03
N ALA A 621 7.15 -31.36 51.95
CA ALA A 621 7.54 -30.73 50.69
C ALA A 621 6.36 -29.97 50.04
N SER A 622 5.18 -30.60 49.99
CA SER A 622 3.97 -29.98 49.45
C SER A 622 3.53 -28.75 50.27
N ALA A 623 3.61 -28.81 51.61
CA ALA A 623 3.34 -27.67 52.48
C ALA A 623 4.29 -26.50 52.21
N ARG A 624 5.59 -26.80 52.02
CA ARG A 624 6.60 -25.81 51.68
C ARG A 624 6.35 -25.18 50.31
N HIS A 625 6.11 -25.98 49.28
CA HIS A 625 5.82 -25.49 47.92
C HIS A 625 4.55 -24.66 47.87
N TYR A 626 3.52 -25.09 48.60
CA TYR A 626 2.27 -24.33 48.74
C TYR A 626 2.53 -22.96 49.38
N GLY A 627 3.15 -22.91 50.57
CA GLY A 627 3.47 -21.65 51.24
C GLY A 627 4.35 -20.71 50.40
N GLN A 628 5.38 -21.26 49.74
CA GLN A 628 6.23 -20.49 48.81
C GLN A 628 5.46 -19.95 47.62
N SER A 629 4.54 -20.73 47.05
CA SER A 629 3.73 -20.31 45.91
C SER A 629 2.75 -19.20 46.29
N ILE A 630 2.11 -19.27 47.46
CA ILE A 630 1.25 -18.18 47.98
C ILE A 630 2.07 -16.89 48.19
N ALA A 631 3.26 -17.00 48.78
CA ALA A 631 4.16 -15.87 48.97
C ALA A 631 4.56 -15.23 47.64
N LEU A 632 4.97 -16.05 46.66
CA LEU A 632 5.33 -15.60 45.31
C LEU A 632 4.15 -14.96 44.58
N MET A 633 2.95 -15.54 44.65
CA MET A 633 1.75 -14.94 44.06
C MET A 633 1.44 -13.57 44.65
N THR A 634 1.61 -13.40 45.96
CA THR A 634 1.44 -12.11 46.64
C THR A 634 2.43 -11.07 46.09
N GLU A 635 3.72 -11.44 45.97
CA GLU A 635 4.74 -10.54 45.41
C GLU A 635 4.52 -10.26 43.91
N LEU A 636 4.17 -11.28 43.12
CA LEU A 636 3.87 -11.15 41.70
C LEU A 636 2.72 -10.17 41.46
N ALA A 637 1.62 -10.30 42.23
CA ALA A 637 0.50 -9.37 42.16
C ALA A 637 0.95 -7.94 42.46
N GLN A 638 1.71 -7.71 43.54
CA GLN A 638 2.27 -6.39 43.86
C GLN A 638 3.13 -5.82 42.72
N ARG A 639 3.99 -6.63 42.09
CA ARG A 639 4.84 -6.16 40.96
C ARG A 639 4.05 -5.91 39.69
N LEU A 640 3.04 -6.71 39.40
CA LEU A 640 2.14 -6.51 38.27
C LEU A 640 1.33 -5.22 38.45
N ARG A 641 0.91 -4.87 39.68
CA ARG A 641 0.26 -3.58 39.98
C ARG A 641 1.14 -2.39 39.63
N LEU A 642 2.48 -2.51 39.69
CA LEU A 642 3.41 -1.45 39.27
C LEU A 642 3.48 -1.24 37.75
N SER A 643 3.02 -2.21 36.95
CA SER A 643 3.12 -2.17 35.49
C SER A 643 2.28 -1.05 34.87
N PRO A 644 2.79 -0.37 33.81
CA PRO A 644 2.03 0.65 33.08
C PRO A 644 1.02 0.08 32.09
N ARG A 645 0.96 -1.24 31.94
CA ARG A 645 0.18 -1.94 30.91
C ARG A 645 -1.09 -2.56 31.49
N LEU A 646 -2.15 -2.60 30.69
CA LEU A 646 -3.49 -3.09 31.09
C LEU A 646 -3.52 -4.59 31.37
N VAL A 647 -2.90 -5.40 30.51
CA VAL A 647 -2.94 -6.88 30.63
C VAL A 647 -2.30 -7.36 31.93
N GLU A 648 -1.29 -6.65 32.43
CA GLU A 648 -0.65 -6.92 33.72
C GLU A 648 -1.58 -6.61 34.90
N GLN A 649 -2.45 -5.59 34.80
CA GLN A 649 -3.44 -5.31 35.84
C GLN A 649 -4.52 -6.38 35.90
N ASP A 650 -4.98 -6.86 34.74
CA ASP A 650 -5.92 -7.97 34.67
C ASP A 650 -5.27 -9.29 35.13
N SER A 651 -3.98 -9.48 34.88
CA SER A 651 -3.22 -10.61 35.41
C SER A 651 -3.07 -10.53 36.94
N ALA A 652 -2.82 -9.34 37.51
CA ALA A 652 -2.80 -9.15 38.96
C ALA A 652 -4.16 -9.48 39.59
N ASP A 653 -5.27 -9.07 38.97
CA ASP A 653 -6.62 -9.42 39.42
C ASP A 653 -6.84 -10.94 39.46
N LEU A 654 -6.40 -11.67 38.44
CA LEU A 654 -6.52 -13.13 38.42
C LEU A 654 -5.71 -13.81 39.54
N ILE A 655 -4.51 -13.31 39.84
CA ILE A 655 -3.72 -13.79 40.98
C ILE A 655 -4.44 -13.48 42.29
N GLU A 656 -4.95 -12.25 42.46
CA GLU A 656 -5.67 -11.85 43.68
C GLU A 656 -6.96 -12.65 43.89
N ILE A 657 -7.72 -12.93 42.83
CA ILE A 657 -8.89 -13.82 42.87
C ILE A 657 -8.47 -15.21 43.36
N HIS A 658 -7.38 -15.75 42.82
CA HIS A 658 -6.89 -17.06 43.27
C HIS A 658 -6.40 -17.04 44.72
N LEU A 659 -5.67 -16.00 45.14
CA LEU A 659 -5.26 -15.82 46.53
C LEU A 659 -6.47 -15.76 47.47
N LEU A 660 -7.52 -15.05 47.09
CA LEU A 660 -8.77 -15.00 47.86
C LEU A 660 -9.37 -16.41 48.05
N PHE A 661 -9.42 -17.21 46.99
CA PHE A 661 -9.89 -18.59 47.07
C PHE A 661 -9.06 -19.43 48.05
N GLU A 662 -7.73 -19.33 47.96
CA GLU A 662 -6.82 -20.09 48.82
C GLU A 662 -6.93 -19.68 50.30
N LEU A 663 -7.05 -18.37 50.58
CA LEU A 663 -7.11 -17.85 51.95
C LEU A 663 -8.46 -18.07 52.64
N ARG A 664 -9.53 -18.34 51.88
CA ARG A 664 -10.86 -18.70 52.41
C ARG A 664 -10.96 -20.16 52.84
N LEU A 665 -10.01 -21.01 52.47
CA LEU A 665 -10.03 -22.41 52.89
C LEU A 665 -9.80 -22.52 54.40
N SER A 666 -10.50 -23.46 55.03
CA SER A 666 -10.27 -23.78 56.44
C SER A 666 -8.81 -24.21 56.65
N GLY A 667 -8.18 -23.74 57.73
CA GLY A 667 -6.78 -24.05 58.01
C GLY A 667 -5.77 -23.33 57.12
N ALA A 668 -6.16 -22.34 56.30
CA ALA A 668 -5.24 -21.64 55.41
C ALA A 668 -4.16 -20.85 56.19
N ARG A 669 -4.56 -20.21 57.30
CA ARG A 669 -3.64 -19.45 58.17
C ARG A 669 -2.54 -20.32 58.76
N GLU A 670 -2.87 -21.52 59.22
CA GLU A 670 -1.93 -22.50 59.76
C GLU A 670 -1.02 -23.07 58.68
N ARG A 671 -1.58 -23.36 57.49
CA ARG A 671 -0.82 -23.94 56.36
C ARG A 671 0.18 -22.98 55.73
N ILE A 672 -0.20 -21.71 55.58
CA ILE A 672 0.60 -20.69 54.90
C ILE A 672 1.53 -19.95 55.89
N GLY A 673 1.15 -19.92 57.17
CA GLY A 673 1.81 -19.16 58.22
C GLY A 673 1.14 -17.81 58.44
N ALA A 674 1.05 -17.38 59.70
CA ALA A 674 0.28 -16.20 60.10
C ALA A 674 0.76 -14.89 59.46
N GLU A 675 2.08 -14.70 59.32
CA GLU A 675 2.67 -13.50 58.73
C GLU A 675 2.34 -13.39 57.23
N GLN A 676 2.56 -14.48 56.48
CA GLN A 676 2.26 -14.52 55.06
C GLN A 676 0.75 -14.41 54.81
N TYR A 677 -0.08 -15.07 55.63
CA TYR A 677 -1.54 -14.92 55.59
C TYR A 677 -1.94 -13.45 55.77
N ALA A 678 -1.44 -12.77 56.81
CA ALA A 678 -1.72 -11.37 57.08
C ALA A 678 -1.28 -10.45 55.92
N SER A 679 -0.08 -10.70 55.35
CA SER A 679 0.44 -9.95 54.20
C SER A 679 -0.44 -10.10 52.96
N SER A 680 -0.86 -11.34 52.64
CA SER A 680 -1.75 -11.61 51.51
C SER A 680 -3.15 -11.02 51.73
N VAL A 681 -3.70 -11.09 52.94
CA VAL A 681 -4.99 -10.45 53.28
C VAL A 681 -4.90 -8.92 53.17
N ALA A 682 -3.81 -8.30 53.65
CA ALA A 682 -3.61 -6.87 53.54
C ALA A 682 -3.56 -6.41 52.07
N LEU A 683 -2.87 -7.16 51.20
CA LEU A 683 -2.86 -6.93 49.75
C LEU A 683 -4.28 -6.98 49.16
N LEU A 684 -5.06 -7.99 49.53
CA LEU A 684 -6.42 -8.19 49.02
C LEU A 684 -7.39 -7.09 49.51
N ALA A 685 -7.21 -6.59 50.72
CA ALA A 685 -8.05 -5.54 51.30
C ALA A 685 -7.77 -4.14 50.70
N ASP A 686 -6.59 -3.91 50.10
CA ASP A 686 -6.17 -2.59 49.57
C ASP A 686 -6.83 -2.23 48.22
N THR A 687 -8.12 -1.92 48.29
CA THR A 687 -8.93 -1.51 47.13
C THR A 687 -8.47 -0.18 46.55
N ALA A 688 -7.93 0.73 47.38
CA ALA A 688 -7.50 2.06 46.94
C ALA A 688 -6.27 1.98 46.04
N SER A 689 -5.23 1.26 46.46
CA SER A 689 -4.01 1.08 45.65
C SER A 689 -4.29 0.28 44.39
N ARG A 690 -5.18 -0.72 44.45
CA ARG A 690 -5.64 -1.48 43.27
C ARG A 690 -6.23 -0.56 42.21
N ASN A 691 -7.17 0.30 42.59
CA ASN A 691 -7.83 1.21 41.66
C ASN A 691 -6.88 2.29 41.14
N ALA A 692 -5.96 2.79 41.97
CA ALA A 692 -4.91 3.71 41.54
C ALA A 692 -3.97 3.07 40.49
N ALA A 693 -3.59 1.81 40.70
CA ALA A 693 -2.76 1.04 39.76
C ALA A 693 -3.47 0.83 38.41
N ARG A 694 -4.74 0.40 38.43
CA ARG A 694 -5.57 0.26 37.22
C ARG A 694 -5.68 1.59 36.46
N ARG A 695 -5.95 2.69 37.18
CA ARG A 695 -6.06 4.04 36.59
C ARG A 695 -4.76 4.49 35.92
N ARG A 696 -3.62 4.26 36.57
CA ARG A 696 -2.30 4.51 35.99
C ARG A 696 -2.09 3.69 34.72
N ALA A 697 -2.40 2.39 34.74
CA ALA A 697 -2.21 1.51 33.59
C ALA A 697 -3.08 1.90 32.39
N VAL A 698 -4.36 2.26 32.60
CA VAL A 698 -5.25 2.78 31.55
C VAL A 698 -4.63 4.02 30.90
N ALA A 699 -4.18 4.98 31.71
CA ALA A 699 -3.61 6.23 31.23
C ALA A 699 -2.33 6.03 30.42
N LEU A 700 -1.39 5.24 30.95
CA LEU A 700 -0.09 5.00 30.31
C LEU A 700 -0.22 4.11 29.07
N SER A 701 -1.10 3.12 29.07
CA SER A 701 -1.39 2.29 27.89
C SER A 701 -1.98 3.11 26.75
N TRP A 702 -2.88 4.04 27.05
CA TRP A 702 -3.44 4.96 26.07
C TRP A 702 -2.37 5.91 25.50
N HIS A 703 -1.52 6.47 26.36
CA HIS A 703 -0.43 7.34 25.92
C HIS A 703 0.57 6.60 25.02
N ALA A 704 0.97 5.38 25.41
CA ALA A 704 1.83 4.54 24.59
C ALA A 704 1.20 4.28 23.22
N PHE A 705 -0.08 3.89 23.19
CA PHE A 705 -0.83 3.67 21.97
C PHE A 705 -0.90 4.92 21.07
N GLN A 706 -1.09 6.10 21.66
CA GLN A 706 -1.12 7.36 20.90
C GLN A 706 0.26 7.81 20.40
N SER A 707 1.31 7.53 21.16
CA SER A 707 2.69 7.92 20.84
C SER A 707 3.26 7.21 19.61
N VAL A 708 2.70 6.04 19.24
CA VAL A 708 3.04 5.38 17.98
C VAL A 708 2.69 6.35 16.85
N PRO A 709 3.63 6.73 15.96
CA PRO A 709 3.30 7.63 14.86
C PRO A 709 2.20 7.01 13.99
N PRO A 710 1.34 7.80 13.33
CA PRO A 710 0.37 7.29 12.34
C PRO A 710 1.01 6.62 11.10
N ARG A 711 2.31 6.30 11.13
CA ARG A 711 2.99 5.54 10.08
C ARG A 711 2.26 4.21 9.86
N ALA A 712 2.54 3.55 8.73
CA ALA A 712 1.69 2.53 8.09
C ALA A 712 1.28 1.27 8.89
N ASN A 713 1.72 1.14 10.14
CA ASN A 713 1.14 0.19 11.10
C ASN A 713 0.35 0.98 12.14
N ALA A 714 -0.97 0.95 12.02
CA ALA A 714 -1.82 1.34 13.14
C ALA A 714 -1.35 0.56 14.37
N PRO A 715 -1.23 1.21 15.55
CA PRO A 715 -0.86 0.50 16.76
C PRO A 715 -1.83 -0.67 16.97
N THR A 716 -1.28 -1.88 17.05
CA THR A 716 -2.05 -3.11 17.24
C THR A 716 -2.12 -3.53 18.69
N ASP A 717 -1.37 -2.87 19.59
CA ASP A 717 -1.30 -3.20 21.01
C ASP A 717 -1.83 -2.05 21.86
N LEU A 718 -2.83 -2.31 22.70
CA LEU A 718 -3.32 -1.40 23.73
C LEU A 718 -3.05 -2.01 25.11
N GLY A 719 -1.90 -1.64 25.68
CA GLY A 719 -1.54 -2.09 27.02
C GLY A 719 -1.37 -3.61 27.11
N GLY A 720 -0.86 -4.26 26.07
CA GLY A 720 -0.71 -5.72 25.99
C GLY A 720 -1.88 -6.48 25.39
N TYR A 721 -2.98 -5.79 25.05
CA TYR A 721 -4.07 -6.38 24.29
C TYR A 721 -3.92 -6.11 22.80
N SER A 722 -3.91 -7.20 22.01
CA SER A 722 -4.02 -7.10 20.56
C SER A 722 -5.40 -6.54 20.20
N ILE A 723 -5.43 -5.34 19.63
CA ILE A 723 -6.66 -4.77 19.11
C ILE A 723 -6.88 -5.39 17.74
N ALA A 724 -8.06 -5.98 17.53
CA ALA A 724 -8.41 -6.56 16.25
C ALA A 724 -8.32 -5.48 15.16
N ALA A 725 -7.26 -5.56 14.36
CA ALA A 725 -7.16 -4.74 13.16
C ALA A 725 -8.28 -5.22 12.24
N ALA A 726 -9.36 -4.43 12.15
CA ALA A 726 -10.42 -4.66 11.17
C ALA A 726 -9.78 -4.95 9.80
N PRO A 727 -10.32 -5.92 9.03
CA PRO A 727 -9.80 -6.27 7.72
C PRO A 727 -9.94 -5.06 6.78
N GLY A 728 -8.87 -4.28 6.67
CA GLY A 728 -8.84 -3.01 5.96
C GLY A 728 -7.65 -2.18 6.44
N GLY A 729 -6.48 -2.40 5.86
CA GLY A 729 -5.31 -1.57 6.16
C GLY A 729 -5.42 -0.21 5.47
N GLY A 730 -5.19 0.90 6.19
CA GLY A 730 -5.26 2.23 5.59
C GLY A 730 -5.27 3.37 6.59
N LEU A 731 -5.20 4.61 6.07
CA LEU A 731 -5.34 5.84 6.87
C LEU A 731 -6.68 5.87 7.60
N THR A 732 -7.77 5.47 6.93
CA THR A 732 -9.10 5.37 7.57
C THR A 732 -9.07 4.45 8.77
N HIS A 733 -8.46 3.28 8.62
CA HIS A 733 -8.39 2.31 9.70
C HIS A 733 -7.57 2.85 10.87
N GLY A 734 -6.40 3.44 10.63
CA GLY A 734 -5.59 4.01 11.71
C GLY A 734 -6.30 5.12 12.50
N VAL A 735 -7.01 6.02 11.80
CA VAL A 735 -7.76 7.12 12.44
C VAL A 735 -8.97 6.58 13.21
N LEU A 736 -9.76 5.68 12.61
CA LEU A 736 -10.94 5.11 13.27
C LEU A 736 -10.55 4.21 14.44
N LEU A 737 -9.49 3.40 14.30
CA LEU A 737 -8.97 2.56 15.37
C LEU A 737 -8.56 3.41 16.58
N ARG A 738 -7.89 4.54 16.36
CA ARG A 738 -7.55 5.46 17.45
C ARG A 738 -8.77 6.04 18.14
N ARG A 739 -9.81 6.42 17.38
CA ARG A 739 -11.06 6.91 17.97
C ARG A 739 -11.75 5.83 18.81
N ARG A 740 -11.84 4.61 18.29
CA ARG A 740 -12.43 3.46 18.99
C ARG A 740 -11.65 3.09 20.25
N ALA A 741 -10.33 3.02 20.16
CA ALA A 741 -9.46 2.83 21.33
C ALA A 741 -9.64 3.96 22.35
N GLY A 742 -9.79 5.20 21.89
CA GLY A 742 -10.10 6.32 22.78
C GLY A 742 -11.44 6.16 23.50
N MET A 743 -12.48 5.69 22.81
CA MET A 743 -13.76 5.40 23.46
C MET A 743 -13.68 4.25 24.46
N ALA A 744 -12.99 3.16 24.11
CA ALA A 744 -12.81 2.04 25.04
C ALA A 744 -12.02 2.46 26.30
N ILE A 745 -11.00 3.29 26.13
CA ILE A 745 -10.26 3.90 27.26
C ILE A 745 -11.17 4.83 28.07
N ALA A 746 -12.05 5.60 27.44
CA ALA A 746 -13.01 6.43 28.15
C ALA A 746 -14.02 5.60 28.97
N ASP A 747 -14.51 4.49 28.40
CA ASP A 747 -15.39 3.54 29.09
C ASP A 747 -14.66 2.89 30.28
N LEU A 748 -13.39 2.50 30.12
CA LEU A 748 -12.54 2.00 31.21
C LEU A 748 -12.31 3.06 32.29
N TRP A 749 -12.08 4.31 31.90
CA TRP A 749 -11.87 5.42 32.82
C TRP A 749 -13.12 5.72 33.64
N ALA A 750 -14.28 5.73 32.98
CA ALA A 750 -15.58 5.92 33.64
C ALA A 750 -15.89 4.75 34.58
N LEU A 751 -15.56 3.51 34.19
CA LEU A 751 -15.69 2.34 35.06
C LEU A 751 -14.88 2.50 36.36
N LEU A 752 -13.66 3.05 36.27
CA LEU A 752 -12.82 3.34 37.45
C LEU A 752 -13.33 4.51 38.30
N GLY A 753 -14.08 5.45 37.71
CA GLY A 753 -14.68 6.58 38.42
C GLY A 753 -15.97 6.23 39.16
N ASP A 754 -16.82 5.40 38.55
CA ASP A 754 -18.13 5.04 39.09
C ASP A 754 -18.06 4.03 40.25
N GLY A 755 -16.98 3.22 40.30
CA GLY A 755 -16.71 2.26 41.36
C GLY A 755 -17.79 1.19 41.59
N SER A 756 -18.75 1.04 40.66
CA SER A 756 -19.94 0.19 40.84
C SER A 756 -20.26 -0.68 39.61
N GLU A 757 -20.87 -1.83 39.88
CA GLU A 757 -21.12 -2.91 38.92
C GLU A 757 -22.29 -2.61 37.95
N SER A 758 -23.27 -1.80 38.38
CA SER A 758 -24.59 -1.63 37.74
C SER A 758 -24.57 -0.95 36.36
N GLY A 759 -23.50 -0.22 36.01
CA GLY A 759 -23.32 0.38 34.68
C GLY A 759 -22.33 -0.37 33.77
N SER A 760 -21.78 -1.50 34.22
CA SER A 760 -20.51 -2.01 33.71
C SER A 760 -20.61 -3.02 32.56
N VAL A 761 -21.71 -3.76 32.41
CA VAL A 761 -21.80 -4.87 31.43
C VAL A 761 -21.69 -4.37 29.99
N GLU A 762 -22.50 -3.38 29.61
CA GLU A 762 -22.50 -2.85 28.25
C GLU A 762 -21.20 -2.09 27.91
N ARG A 763 -20.57 -1.43 28.90
CA ARG A 763 -19.24 -0.82 28.74
C ARG A 763 -18.18 -1.88 28.49
N ARG A 764 -18.12 -2.93 29.31
CA ARG A 764 -17.18 -4.06 29.15
C ARG A 764 -17.37 -4.78 27.82
N ARG A 765 -18.62 -4.95 27.37
CA ARG A 765 -18.93 -5.49 26.04
C ARG A 765 -18.26 -4.69 24.93
N ARG A 766 -18.41 -3.36 24.94
CA ARG A 766 -17.77 -2.48 23.94
C ARG A 766 -16.24 -2.56 23.96
N ILE A 767 -15.65 -2.62 25.16
CA ILE A 767 -14.20 -2.76 25.34
C ILE A 767 -13.71 -4.09 24.76
N ASN A 768 -14.37 -5.21 25.09
CA ASN A 768 -13.97 -6.55 24.64
C ASN A 768 -14.12 -6.74 23.12
N VAL A 769 -15.19 -6.21 22.53
CA VAL A 769 -15.39 -6.21 21.07
C VAL A 769 -14.22 -5.51 20.36
N LEU A 770 -13.70 -4.42 20.92
CA LEU A 770 -12.54 -3.74 20.34
C LEU A 770 -11.28 -4.60 20.42
N CYS A 771 -11.04 -5.23 21.57
CA CYS A 771 -9.88 -6.08 21.82
C CYS A 771 -9.99 -7.49 21.21
N GLY A 772 -10.96 -7.72 20.32
CA GLY A 772 -11.07 -8.98 19.56
C GLY A 772 -11.46 -10.20 20.39
N THR A 773 -12.00 -10.01 21.58
CA THR A 773 -12.53 -11.12 22.41
C THR A 773 -14.02 -11.32 22.07
N TYR A 774 -14.31 -12.38 21.32
CA TYR A 774 -15.61 -12.60 20.66
C TYR A 774 -16.69 -13.22 21.55
N ASP A 775 -16.34 -13.78 22.71
CA ASP A 775 -17.30 -14.46 23.57
C ASP A 775 -17.79 -13.55 24.70
N VAL A 776 -18.74 -12.67 24.35
CA VAL A 776 -19.38 -11.76 25.29
C VAL A 776 -20.52 -12.45 26.05
N ASP A 777 -21.11 -13.50 25.48
CA ASP A 777 -22.26 -14.20 26.08
C ASP A 777 -21.82 -15.12 27.23
N ALA A 778 -20.54 -15.53 27.28
CA ALA A 778 -19.92 -16.18 28.43
C ALA A 778 -19.57 -15.22 29.60
N PHE A 779 -20.02 -13.98 29.57
CA PHE A 779 -19.92 -13.05 30.71
C PHE A 779 -20.96 -13.43 31.76
N GLU A 780 -20.80 -14.58 32.42
CA GLU A 780 -21.49 -14.82 33.69
C GLU A 780 -20.91 -13.83 34.73
N PRO A 781 -21.68 -12.81 35.17
CA PRO A 781 -21.22 -11.83 36.15
C PRO A 781 -21.07 -12.47 37.53
N GLU A 782 -21.82 -13.55 37.74
CA GLU A 782 -21.75 -14.33 38.94
C GLU A 782 -20.71 -15.44 38.75
N LEU A 783 -19.50 -15.18 39.20
CA LEU A 783 -18.71 -16.25 39.80
C LEU A 783 -19.47 -16.71 41.06
N ARG A 784 -20.59 -17.43 40.89
CA ARG A 784 -21.28 -18.07 42.00
C ARG A 784 -20.37 -19.19 42.46
N VAL A 785 -19.61 -18.91 43.50
CA VAL A 785 -18.87 -19.90 44.28
C VAL A 785 -19.92 -20.78 44.97
N GLY A 786 -20.57 -21.63 44.19
CA GLY A 786 -21.59 -22.55 44.68
C GLY A 786 -20.92 -23.65 45.49
N LYS A 787 -21.38 -23.84 46.72
CA LYS A 787 -20.94 -24.93 47.62
C LYS A 787 -21.24 -26.34 47.10
N ASP A 788 -22.03 -26.49 46.03
CA ASP A 788 -22.70 -27.75 45.70
C ASP A 788 -22.20 -28.46 44.43
N ALA A 789 -21.14 -27.96 43.79
CA ALA A 789 -20.56 -28.63 42.61
C ALA A 789 -19.60 -29.75 43.05
N GLY A 790 -20.13 -30.95 43.32
CA GLY A 790 -19.40 -32.14 43.77
C GLY A 790 -18.43 -32.78 42.75
N GLY A 791 -17.80 -31.99 41.87
CA GLY A 791 -16.75 -32.41 40.94
C GLY A 791 -15.38 -31.79 41.29
N PRO A 792 -14.29 -32.13 40.57
CA PRO A 792 -13.00 -31.47 40.74
C PRO A 792 -13.18 -29.95 40.68
N ASP A 793 -12.63 -29.26 41.70
CA ASP A 793 -12.84 -27.85 42.04
C ASP A 793 -13.16 -26.97 40.80
N PRO A 794 -14.45 -26.64 40.54
CA PRO A 794 -14.88 -25.88 39.37
C PRO A 794 -14.15 -24.55 39.22
N ALA A 795 -13.68 -23.98 40.32
CA ALA A 795 -12.87 -22.76 40.32
C ALA A 795 -11.54 -22.95 39.58
N VAL A 796 -10.93 -24.15 39.64
CA VAL A 796 -9.69 -24.46 38.93
C VAL A 796 -9.91 -24.52 37.43
N GLY A 797 -10.91 -25.28 36.96
CA GLY A 797 -11.22 -25.37 35.53
C GLY A 797 -11.64 -24.01 34.94
N TYR A 798 -12.42 -23.25 35.69
CA TYR A 798 -12.83 -21.88 35.34
C TYR A 798 -11.62 -20.96 35.17
N LEU A 799 -10.71 -20.95 36.14
CA LEU A 799 -9.52 -20.13 36.07
C LEU A 799 -8.65 -20.57 34.89
N ILE A 800 -8.41 -21.88 34.66
CA ILE A 800 -7.52 -22.36 33.57
C ILE A 800 -8.01 -21.85 32.22
N THR A 801 -9.32 -21.99 31.98
CA THR A 801 -9.95 -21.58 30.72
C THR A 801 -9.89 -20.05 30.53
N ARG A 802 -10.04 -19.27 31.62
CA ARG A 802 -10.04 -17.80 31.56
C ARG A 802 -8.65 -17.17 31.56
N TRP A 803 -7.64 -17.83 32.11
CA TRP A 803 -6.24 -17.41 32.00
C TRP A 803 -5.77 -17.45 30.52
N GLU A 804 -6.29 -18.36 29.71
CA GLU A 804 -5.95 -18.47 28.28
C GLU A 804 -6.65 -17.44 27.40
N GLN A 805 -7.67 -16.75 27.92
CA GLN A 805 -8.40 -15.68 27.25
C GLN A 805 -8.60 -14.47 28.16
N PRO A 806 -7.54 -13.70 28.47
CA PRO A 806 -7.67 -12.50 29.28
C PRO A 806 -8.58 -11.51 28.55
N GLY A 807 -9.70 -11.16 29.18
CA GLY A 807 -10.59 -10.08 28.73
C GLY A 807 -10.22 -8.79 29.44
N VAL A 808 -10.26 -7.66 28.74
CA VAL A 808 -9.87 -6.37 29.30
C VAL A 808 -10.85 -5.97 30.40
N ALA A 809 -10.33 -5.67 31.59
CA ALA A 809 -11.12 -5.28 32.75
C ALA A 809 -12.26 -6.26 33.05
N ARG A 810 -12.09 -7.55 32.73
CA ARG A 810 -13.15 -8.56 32.92
C ARG A 810 -13.54 -8.71 34.38
N HIS A 811 -12.57 -8.59 35.29
CA HIS A 811 -12.72 -8.87 36.70
C HIS A 811 -12.83 -7.62 37.59
N TRP A 812 -12.74 -6.42 37.02
CA TRP A 812 -12.75 -5.18 37.83
C TRP A 812 -14.08 -5.01 38.54
N PHE A 813 -14.10 -4.58 39.80
CA PHE A 813 -15.30 -4.33 40.59
C PHE A 813 -16.25 -5.55 40.67
N GLY A 814 -15.72 -6.76 40.52
CA GLY A 814 -16.50 -7.99 40.70
C GLY A 814 -16.73 -8.31 42.18
N ASN A 815 -17.59 -9.30 42.45
CA ASN A 815 -17.90 -9.74 43.82
C ASN A 815 -16.67 -10.09 44.66
N TRP A 816 -15.62 -10.62 44.03
CA TRP A 816 -14.37 -10.98 44.70
C TRP A 816 -13.72 -9.79 45.42
N GLU A 817 -13.89 -8.55 44.95
CA GLU A 817 -13.30 -7.38 45.63
C GLU A 817 -14.00 -7.09 46.95
N ARG A 818 -15.32 -7.31 47.02
CA ARG A 818 -16.09 -7.19 48.27
C ARG A 818 -15.69 -8.30 49.24
N GLU A 819 -15.61 -9.53 48.75
CA GLU A 819 -15.17 -10.67 49.55
C GLU A 819 -13.73 -10.49 50.06
N ALA A 820 -12.84 -9.92 49.25
CA ALA A 820 -11.47 -9.58 49.63
C ALA A 820 -11.44 -8.51 50.74
N ALA A 821 -12.29 -7.49 50.64
CA ALA A 821 -12.43 -6.47 51.69
C ALA A 821 -13.03 -7.04 52.99
N GLU A 822 -14.04 -7.93 52.88
CA GLU A 822 -14.62 -8.64 54.02
C GLU A 822 -13.60 -9.53 54.72
N LEU A 823 -12.78 -10.27 53.97
CA LEU A 823 -11.71 -11.10 54.51
C LEU A 823 -10.72 -10.26 55.32
N GLY A 824 -10.40 -9.04 54.85
CA GLY A 824 -9.59 -8.06 55.58
C GLY A 824 -10.20 -7.66 56.91
N GLY A 825 -11.52 -7.39 56.94
CA GLY A 825 -12.22 -7.01 58.18
C GLY A 825 -12.29 -8.12 59.24
N HIS A 826 -12.26 -9.40 58.82
CA HIS A 826 -12.25 -10.54 59.74
C HIS A 826 -10.86 -10.85 60.29
N ALA A 827 -9.78 -10.51 59.56
CA ALA A 827 -8.41 -10.81 59.99
C ALA A 827 -7.98 -10.05 61.26
N ASP A 828 -8.63 -8.92 61.55
CA ASP A 828 -8.42 -8.13 62.77
C ASP A 828 -9.22 -8.65 63.98
N SER A 829 -10.10 -9.63 63.78
CA SER A 829 -10.82 -10.31 64.87
C SER A 829 -10.03 -11.55 65.31
N PRO A 830 -9.65 -11.66 66.59
CA PRO A 830 -8.74 -12.69 67.11
C PRO A 830 -9.25 -14.12 67.01
#